data_AF-F4D6B1-F1
#
_entry.id   AF-F4D6B1-F1
#
_cell.length_a   1.000
_cell.length_b   1.000
_cell.length_c   1.000
_cell.angle_alpha   90.00
_cell.angle_beta   90.00
_cell.angle_gamma   90.00
#
_symmetry.space_group_name_H-M   'P 1'
#
loop_
_entity.id
_entity.type
_entity.pdbx_description
1 polymer ?
#
loop_
_entity_poly.entity_id
_entity_poly.type
_entity_poly.pdbx_seq_one_letter_code
_entity_poly.pdbx_strand_id
1 'polypeptide(L)'
;MFKGELDQAEIKGIDLNDLYILEQGSRNAGARKILRKHYGEENTGGLTNEELLNMSEVIKNANVLLESFERIKNGFRYAYEWDNNGVKLRLVVDDLNNGNKIFDFYSDRNFKDFRDASLHSGNHPYEPNTTQKPLTSQEDLLKTQENPLKTQDLSPLEQAEAEKLAKLESEKLESEKEFTRLKEQEQARKAALKKKLEHERGNAGNIESATKIEVGEDIPTRTQVQIPKSRVRLNEREIYDLDYAIVKAKDLKPSFTTGGTQKRTDMNAEQIKSIAENFDPKKIFGSGGFEDLPIILHDGQVIAGNHRIQGMLNFTPKSRFAYERAIKEYYHIDLKPDELLVRVPHNRLNNTEINNLAASSNQGRFNSESDHAIAVLSHYEPKLKELETKLNADSIYSLKNIVAKNLNFDKATHPNVTDSNLALLMFNMPRTKTQGIELLNRWQKEFSNDIKSYEKVKKMFVDNAGSFHNLIHDLSFPNVSLNAYLSDIMDRSFANLKNYQTTSESLKDLSEKFYKTNSLEMFEKSDQGTSDISEILGASVARFARFDDPSKALFEALKSDNIKKGLKEFKIADEAKDMFNPDSKQFKDIDIYDFTHYLLMANRDPNENNPTLKRLIQAVKDMQKENEKGIKPKLETPSEWGHNYSEFKNDGLGAINKLLETKKGFVAGAFHKEGLGDIDLVWGTPKTKDSDGYGLAHILERRISNEMKKGLSEAEAKEYALNIVKSIPEVLEKGTKGTDSLGRVFVDYGNKRVGLNNEWKNEKLENHWVISSYELYDTEKQALRSTPQAITKEKAFNSLNSVEPNPNTKN
;
A
#
# COMPACT_ATOMS: atom_id res chain seq x y z
N MET A 1 42.73 -9.23 4.94
CA MET A 1 41.42 -9.21 5.64
C MET A 1 40.97 -7.76 5.69
N PHE A 2 39.84 -7.29 5.20
CA PHE A 2 38.65 -7.88 4.56
C PHE A 2 38.55 -7.36 3.12
N LYS A 3 38.32 -8.25 2.15
CA LYS A 3 37.81 -7.92 0.81
C LYS A 3 36.29 -7.86 0.95
N GLY A 4 35.71 -6.67 0.86
CA GLY A 4 34.29 -6.45 0.64
C GLY A 4 34.17 -5.50 -0.53
N GLU A 5 33.67 -5.99 -1.66
CA GLU A 5 33.28 -5.16 -2.80
C GLU A 5 32.22 -4.17 -2.31
N LEU A 6 32.56 -2.87 -2.33
CA LEU A 6 31.58 -1.80 -2.12
C LEU A 6 30.79 -1.67 -3.43
N ASP A 7 29.49 -1.96 -3.36
CA ASP A 7 28.55 -1.66 -4.43
C ASP A 7 28.59 -0.16 -4.74
N GLN A 8 28.68 0.15 -6.03
CA GLN A 8 28.61 1.48 -6.62
C GLN A 8 27.49 2.31 -5.98
N ALA A 9 27.80 3.55 -5.57
CA ALA A 9 26.78 4.54 -5.27
C ALA A 9 26.12 4.98 -6.58
N GLU A 10 25.10 4.25 -7.01
CA GLU A 10 24.30 4.55 -8.20
C GLU A 10 23.52 5.87 -7.96
N ILE A 11 23.77 6.88 -8.79
CA ILE A 11 23.11 8.19 -8.74
C ILE A 11 21.61 8.02 -9.05
N LYS A 12 20.73 8.55 -8.19
CA LYS A 12 19.29 8.62 -8.47
C LYS A 12 19.02 9.76 -9.45
N GLY A 13 18.12 9.55 -10.41
CA GLY A 13 17.79 10.47 -11.52
C GLY A 13 17.24 11.87 -11.18
N ILE A 14 17.34 12.32 -9.92
CA ILE A 14 16.93 13.66 -9.49
C ILE A 14 17.95 14.72 -9.98
N ASP A 15 19.25 14.42 -9.94
CA ASP A 15 20.30 15.39 -10.35
C ASP A 15 20.39 15.60 -11.88
N LEU A 16 19.89 14.64 -12.67
CA LEU A 16 19.78 14.74 -14.14
C LEU A 16 18.62 15.65 -14.59
N ASN A 17 17.54 15.73 -13.80
CA ASN A 17 16.40 16.61 -14.09
C ASN A 17 16.75 18.09 -13.86
N ASP A 18 17.56 18.39 -12.85
CA ASP A 18 18.04 19.76 -12.58
C ASP A 18 18.99 20.29 -13.67
N LEU A 19 19.72 19.38 -14.35
CA LEU A 19 20.57 19.72 -15.49
C LEU A 19 19.78 20.06 -16.77
N TYR A 20 18.57 19.51 -16.92
CA TYR A 20 17.74 19.69 -18.12
C TYR A 20 17.07 21.08 -18.18
N ILE A 21 17.04 21.83 -17.06
CA ILE A 21 16.48 23.19 -16.96
C ILE A 21 17.56 24.25 -17.26
N LEU A 22 18.25 24.10 -18.40
CA LEU A 22 19.37 24.96 -18.83
C LEU A 22 19.00 26.44 -19.07
N GLU A 23 17.70 26.79 -19.14
CA GLU A 23 17.26 28.17 -19.43
C GLU A 23 16.80 29.02 -18.23
N GLN A 24 16.63 28.46 -17.02
CA GLN A 24 16.09 29.23 -15.90
C GLN A 24 17.13 29.52 -14.82
N GLY A 25 17.72 30.72 -14.88
CA GLY A 25 18.66 31.25 -13.88
C GLY A 25 18.80 32.78 -13.95
N SER A 26 19.33 33.38 -12.88
CA SER A 26 19.57 34.83 -12.79
C SER A 26 20.94 35.23 -13.37
N ARG A 27 21.23 36.54 -13.48
CA ARG A 27 22.55 37.03 -13.93
C ARG A 27 23.70 36.55 -13.03
N ASN A 28 23.41 36.22 -11.77
CA ASN A 28 24.40 35.92 -10.74
C ASN A 28 24.34 34.47 -10.23
N ALA A 29 23.39 33.64 -10.69
CA ALA A 29 23.22 32.24 -10.26
C ALA A 29 22.51 31.39 -11.33
N GLY A 30 22.84 30.10 -11.43
CA GLY A 30 22.25 29.14 -12.37
C GLY A 30 22.88 29.14 -13.77
N ALA A 31 22.31 28.36 -14.70
CA ALA A 31 22.86 28.13 -16.05
C ALA A 31 23.10 29.43 -16.86
N ARG A 32 22.31 30.49 -16.64
CA ARG A 32 22.47 31.80 -17.28
C ARG A 32 23.76 32.54 -16.88
N LYS A 33 24.27 32.33 -15.66
CA LYS A 33 25.59 32.82 -15.19
C LYS A 33 26.73 32.07 -15.91
N ILE A 34 26.57 30.75 -16.07
CA ILE A 34 27.53 29.88 -16.76
C ILE A 34 27.61 30.28 -18.25
N LEU A 35 26.48 30.34 -18.95
CA LEU A 35 26.42 30.78 -20.35
C LEU A 35 26.99 32.19 -20.55
N ARG A 36 26.78 33.13 -19.61
CA ARG A 36 27.30 34.50 -19.74
C ARG A 36 28.81 34.61 -19.50
N LYS A 37 29.39 33.82 -18.59
CA LYS A 37 30.85 33.70 -18.40
C LYS A 37 31.57 33.09 -19.62
N HIS A 38 30.84 32.31 -20.42
CA HIS A 38 31.39 31.56 -21.55
C HIS A 38 31.00 32.08 -22.95
N TYR A 39 29.95 32.91 -23.06
CA TYR A 39 29.47 33.49 -24.33
C TYR A 39 29.34 35.04 -24.32
N GLY A 40 29.60 35.74 -23.21
CA GLY A 40 29.48 37.20 -23.11
C GLY A 40 30.81 37.96 -23.33
N GLU A 41 30.74 39.29 -23.49
CA GLU A 41 31.92 40.18 -23.68
C GLU A 41 33.00 40.10 -22.56
N GLU A 42 32.70 39.45 -21.43
CA GLU A 42 33.64 39.17 -20.33
C GLU A 42 34.22 37.73 -20.39
N ASN A 43 34.50 37.24 -21.61
CA ASN A 43 34.99 35.88 -21.85
C ASN A 43 36.31 35.58 -21.11
N THR A 44 36.29 34.67 -20.13
CA THR A 44 37.50 34.15 -19.46
C THR A 44 37.99 32.81 -20.04
N GLY A 45 37.60 32.47 -21.28
CA GLY A 45 38.32 31.55 -22.18
C GLY A 45 38.67 30.13 -21.70
N GLY A 46 37.83 29.46 -20.88
CA GLY A 46 38.23 28.21 -20.21
C GLY A 46 37.56 26.89 -20.64
N LEU A 47 36.47 26.88 -21.43
CA LEU A 47 35.70 25.66 -21.74
C LEU A 47 35.23 25.68 -23.21
N THR A 48 35.43 24.58 -23.96
CA THR A 48 34.89 24.44 -25.32
C THR A 48 33.43 23.98 -25.32
N ASN A 49 32.69 24.21 -26.41
CA ASN A 49 31.29 23.76 -26.55
C ASN A 49 31.15 22.24 -26.34
N GLU A 50 32.15 21.47 -26.78
CA GLU A 50 32.18 20.01 -26.63
C GLU A 50 32.41 19.58 -25.17
N GLU A 51 33.18 20.34 -24.39
CA GLU A 51 33.37 20.10 -22.95
C GLU A 51 32.16 20.47 -22.11
N LEU A 52 31.45 21.55 -22.47
CA LEU A 52 30.19 21.95 -21.81
C LEU A 52 29.09 20.90 -21.99
N LEU A 53 29.03 20.24 -23.15
CA LEU A 53 28.11 19.11 -23.39
C LEU A 53 28.45 17.88 -22.54
N ASN A 54 29.73 17.75 -22.15
CA ASN A 54 30.20 16.68 -21.29
C ASN A 54 29.96 16.92 -19.78
N MET A 55 29.36 18.05 -19.38
CA MET A 55 28.99 18.29 -17.97
C MET A 55 28.05 17.20 -17.42
N SER A 56 27.15 16.69 -18.26
CA SER A 56 26.30 15.54 -17.91
C SER A 56 27.08 14.25 -17.71
N GLU A 57 28.18 14.06 -18.46
CA GLU A 57 29.07 12.91 -18.33
C GLU A 57 30.00 13.04 -17.12
N VAL A 58 30.38 14.26 -16.72
CA VAL A 58 31.05 14.50 -15.43
C VAL A 58 30.12 14.08 -14.30
N ILE A 59 28.84 14.46 -14.30
CA ILE A 59 27.92 14.04 -13.23
C ILE A 59 27.70 12.52 -13.21
N LYS A 60 27.64 11.87 -14.38
CA LYS A 60 27.42 10.43 -14.47
C LYS A 60 28.65 9.59 -14.13
N ASN A 61 29.85 10.08 -14.47
CA ASN A 61 31.07 9.26 -14.47
C ASN A 61 32.17 9.79 -13.53
N ALA A 62 32.05 11.00 -12.98
CA ALA A 62 32.99 11.54 -12.00
C ALA A 62 32.75 10.95 -10.61
N ASN A 63 33.82 10.91 -9.83
CA ASN A 63 33.70 10.69 -8.40
C ASN A 63 33.68 12.03 -7.66
N VAL A 64 32.94 12.10 -6.56
CA VAL A 64 33.02 13.26 -5.66
C VAL A 64 34.40 13.30 -5.05
N LEU A 65 35.09 14.43 -5.17
CA LEU A 65 36.34 14.69 -4.48
C LEU A 65 36.05 14.91 -3.00
N LEU A 66 36.29 13.90 -2.17
CA LEU A 66 36.03 13.95 -0.73
C LEU A 66 36.75 15.14 -0.05
N GLU A 67 37.92 15.53 -0.55
CA GLU A 67 38.71 16.70 -0.11
C GLU A 67 38.12 18.06 -0.50
N SER A 68 37.12 18.09 -1.38
CA SER A 68 36.46 19.32 -1.83
C SER A 68 35.22 19.70 -1.01
N PHE A 69 34.84 18.87 -0.03
CA PHE A 69 33.71 19.15 0.85
C PHE A 69 34.04 20.30 1.81
N GLU A 70 33.31 21.40 1.70
CA GLU A 70 33.47 22.59 2.54
C GLU A 70 32.11 23.07 3.06
N ARG A 71 31.99 23.30 4.37
CA ARG A 71 30.78 23.89 4.95
C ARG A 71 30.77 25.39 4.70
N ILE A 72 29.75 25.87 3.99
CA ILE A 72 29.53 27.30 3.70
C ILE A 72 28.40 27.86 4.58
N LYS A 73 28.33 29.19 4.73
CA LYS A 73 27.41 29.86 5.66
C LYS A 73 25.94 29.41 5.56
N ASN A 74 25.50 29.01 4.36
CA ASN A 74 24.12 28.60 4.08
C ASN A 74 24.02 27.19 3.49
N GLY A 75 25.00 26.30 3.68
CA GLY A 75 25.02 25.00 3.01
C GLY A 75 26.35 24.26 3.03
N PHE A 76 26.56 23.39 2.05
CA PHE A 76 27.82 22.66 1.83
C PHE A 76 28.24 22.76 0.37
N ARG A 77 29.53 22.96 0.13
CA ARG A 77 30.16 22.93 -1.18
C ARG A 77 30.86 21.60 -1.38
N TYR A 78 30.78 21.01 -2.57
CA TYR A 78 31.55 19.83 -2.96
C TYR A 78 31.80 19.84 -4.47
N ALA A 79 32.79 19.09 -4.95
CA ALA A 79 33.16 19.04 -6.36
C ALA A 79 33.24 17.60 -6.88
N TYR A 80 32.76 17.40 -8.10
CA TYR A 80 32.98 16.21 -8.91
C TYR A 80 34.19 16.45 -9.82
N GLU A 81 35.09 15.48 -9.97
CA GLU A 81 36.19 15.55 -10.95
C GLU A 81 36.16 14.32 -11.87
N TRP A 82 36.24 14.59 -13.17
CA TRP A 82 36.35 13.55 -14.19
C TRP A 82 37.56 13.83 -15.08
N ASP A 83 38.44 12.85 -15.22
CA ASP A 83 39.52 12.89 -16.19
C ASP A 83 39.01 12.32 -17.52
N ASN A 84 38.94 13.17 -18.54
CA ASN A 84 38.55 12.78 -19.89
C ASN A 84 39.71 13.03 -20.85
N ASN A 85 40.40 11.95 -21.22
CA ASN A 85 41.54 11.98 -22.14
C ASN A 85 42.68 12.93 -21.72
N GLY A 86 42.98 13.00 -20.41
CA GLY A 86 44.08 13.82 -19.86
C GLY A 86 43.70 15.27 -19.59
N VAL A 87 42.40 15.59 -19.63
CA VAL A 87 41.82 16.88 -19.22
C VAL A 87 40.88 16.61 -18.05
N LYS A 88 41.13 17.28 -16.92
CA LYS A 88 40.29 17.19 -15.72
C LYS A 88 39.18 18.23 -15.78
N LEU A 89 37.96 17.73 -15.86
CA LEU A 89 36.74 18.52 -15.78
C LEU A 89 36.21 18.47 -14.34
N ARG A 90 35.94 19.63 -13.74
CA ARG A 90 35.41 19.75 -12.38
C ARG A 90 34.06 20.43 -12.35
N LEU A 91 33.10 19.83 -11.65
CA LEU A 91 31.82 20.44 -11.36
C LEU A 91 31.71 20.70 -9.85
N VAL A 92 31.74 21.97 -9.46
CA VAL A 92 31.53 22.42 -8.08
C VAL A 92 30.05 22.66 -7.84
N VAL A 93 29.54 22.16 -6.73
CA VAL A 93 28.15 22.22 -6.30
C VAL A 93 28.08 22.88 -4.93
N ASP A 94 27.38 24.01 -4.84
CA ASP A 94 26.95 24.60 -3.57
C ASP A 94 25.53 24.15 -3.27
N ASP A 95 25.39 23.27 -2.30
CA ASP A 95 24.12 22.76 -1.82
C ASP A 95 23.63 23.60 -0.64
N LEU A 96 22.60 24.42 -0.87
CA LEU A 96 22.10 25.36 0.11
C LEU A 96 21.01 24.72 0.98
N ASN A 97 20.96 25.09 2.27
CA ASN A 97 20.03 24.54 3.27
C ASN A 97 18.53 24.76 2.97
N ASN A 98 18.21 25.52 1.93
CA ASN A 98 16.84 25.74 1.43
C ASN A 98 16.47 24.82 0.26
N GLY A 99 17.31 23.83 -0.07
CA GLY A 99 17.11 22.87 -1.16
C GLY A 99 17.57 23.34 -2.53
N ASN A 100 18.08 24.59 -2.65
CA ASN A 100 18.62 25.09 -3.92
C ASN A 100 20.09 24.68 -4.10
N LYS A 101 20.49 24.31 -5.31
CA LYS A 101 21.88 24.02 -5.67
C LYS A 101 22.44 25.04 -6.67
N ILE A 102 23.69 25.45 -6.50
CA ILE A 102 24.43 26.29 -7.47
C ILE A 102 25.57 25.47 -8.04
N PHE A 103 25.66 25.43 -9.38
CA PHE A 103 26.69 24.69 -10.10
C PHE A 103 27.69 25.65 -10.74
N ASP A 104 28.99 25.38 -10.60
CA ASP A 104 30.08 26.06 -11.31
C ASP A 104 30.99 24.98 -11.96
N PHE A 105 31.28 25.12 -13.26
CA PHE A 105 32.00 24.11 -14.05
C PHE A 105 33.37 24.62 -14.53
N TYR A 106 34.39 23.76 -14.48
CA TYR A 106 35.80 24.09 -14.74
C TYR A 106 36.51 23.00 -15.55
N SER A 107 37.56 23.38 -16.30
CA SER A 107 38.49 22.48 -17.00
C SER A 107 39.92 22.88 -16.64
N ASP A 108 40.83 21.92 -16.51
CA ASP A 108 42.23 22.15 -16.15
C ASP A 108 43.17 22.43 -17.34
N ARG A 109 42.64 22.62 -18.55
CA ARG A 109 43.45 23.00 -19.71
C ARG A 109 44.15 24.34 -19.43
N ASN A 110 45.47 24.27 -19.24
CA ASN A 110 46.33 25.45 -19.06
C ASN A 110 46.15 26.47 -20.20
N PHE A 111 45.89 27.72 -19.82
CA PHE A 111 45.83 28.88 -20.70
C PHE A 111 47.13 29.02 -21.50
N LYS A 112 47.09 28.69 -22.80
CA LYS A 112 48.07 29.12 -23.79
C LYS A 112 47.31 29.91 -24.84
N ASP A 113 47.15 31.21 -24.58
CA ASP A 113 46.89 32.29 -25.55
C ASP A 113 46.04 33.42 -24.95
N PHE A 114 46.44 33.91 -23.78
CA PHE A 114 46.18 35.29 -23.39
C PHE A 114 47.41 36.13 -23.75
N ARG A 115 47.65 36.32 -25.06
CA ARG A 115 48.40 37.48 -25.53
C ARG A 115 47.39 38.62 -25.69
N ASP A 116 47.69 39.75 -25.06
CA ASP A 116 47.01 41.06 -25.18
C ASP A 116 45.66 41.28 -24.45
N ALA A 117 45.65 41.13 -23.12
CA ALA A 117 44.94 42.11 -22.28
C ALA A 117 45.66 42.31 -20.94
N SER A 118 46.09 43.53 -20.72
CA SER A 118 47.01 43.99 -19.68
C SER A 118 46.46 43.85 -18.24
N LEU A 119 47.23 43.21 -17.37
CA LEU A 119 47.47 43.72 -16.00
C LEU A 119 48.97 43.90 -15.82
N HIS A 120 49.40 45.15 -15.70
CA HIS A 120 50.78 45.56 -15.49
C HIS A 120 51.31 45.21 -14.09
N SER A 121 52.60 44.88 -14.07
CA SER A 121 53.59 44.82 -12.97
C SER A 121 53.50 43.62 -12.00
N GLY A 122 54.54 42.80 -11.80
CA GLY A 122 55.89 42.81 -12.36
C GLY A 122 56.71 41.56 -12.00
N ASN A 123 57.69 41.30 -12.87
CA ASN A 123 59.00 40.64 -12.71
C ASN A 123 59.14 39.10 -12.52
N HIS A 124 59.47 38.47 -13.68
CA HIS A 124 60.62 37.56 -13.90
C HIS A 124 60.53 36.06 -13.48
N PRO A 125 61.33 35.14 -14.09
CA PRO A 125 60.97 34.41 -15.31
C PRO A 125 61.04 32.87 -15.14
N TYR A 126 60.51 32.16 -16.14
CA TYR A 126 60.56 30.70 -16.28
C TYR A 126 61.98 30.11 -16.30
N GLU A 127 62.17 28.96 -15.64
CA GLU A 127 63.04 27.88 -16.12
C GLU A 127 62.22 26.58 -16.24
N PRO A 128 62.34 25.83 -17.35
CA PRO A 128 61.72 24.52 -17.46
C PRO A 128 62.74 23.38 -17.30
N ASN A 129 62.27 22.34 -16.60
CA ASN A 129 62.33 20.92 -17.01
C ASN A 129 63.27 19.96 -16.25
N THR A 130 62.85 18.68 -16.28
CA THR A 130 63.50 17.39 -15.97
C THR A 130 63.46 16.95 -14.49
N THR A 131 62.88 15.80 -14.10
CA THR A 131 63.34 14.44 -14.44
C THR A 131 62.31 13.38 -13.95
N GLN A 132 62.29 12.20 -14.60
CA GLN A 132 61.43 11.04 -14.32
C GLN A 132 61.85 10.19 -13.09
N LYS A 133 60.82 9.69 -12.35
CA LYS A 133 60.70 8.42 -11.54
C LYS A 133 61.60 8.21 -10.29
N PRO A 134 61.28 7.28 -9.35
CA PRO A 134 60.06 6.45 -9.13
C PRO A 134 59.50 6.44 -7.67
N LEU A 135 58.37 5.76 -7.45
CA LEU A 135 57.88 5.35 -6.13
C LEU A 135 58.93 4.51 -5.38
N THR A 136 59.28 4.90 -4.15
CA THR A 136 59.46 4.02 -2.98
C THR A 136 59.76 4.85 -1.72
N SER A 137 59.33 4.32 -0.57
CA SER A 137 59.57 4.79 0.80
C SER A 137 58.67 5.93 1.33
N GLN A 138 57.68 5.56 2.13
CA GLN A 138 57.77 5.79 3.58
C GLN A 138 56.62 5.05 4.29
N GLU A 139 56.87 3.77 4.51
CA GLU A 139 56.18 2.89 5.47
C GLU A 139 56.84 3.00 6.87
N ASP A 140 57.51 4.13 7.15
CA ASP A 140 58.58 4.21 8.16
C ASP A 140 58.41 5.37 9.18
N LEU A 141 57.17 5.72 9.55
CA LEU A 141 56.91 6.67 10.64
C LEU A 141 55.90 6.21 11.69
N LEU A 142 55.58 4.91 11.73
CA LEU A 142 54.81 4.31 12.83
C LEU A 142 55.68 3.31 13.59
N LYS A 143 56.50 3.82 14.53
CA LYS A 143 56.65 3.26 15.89
C LYS A 143 57.68 4.02 16.75
N THR A 144 57.26 4.26 18.00
CA THR A 144 58.03 4.45 19.26
C THR A 144 58.55 5.85 19.64
N GLN A 145 57.90 6.51 20.62
CA GLN A 145 58.38 6.57 22.02
C GLN A 145 57.42 7.34 22.95
N GLU A 146 57.02 6.71 24.05
CA GLU A 146 56.56 7.37 25.28
C GLU A 146 57.78 7.80 26.12
N ASN A 147 57.93 9.11 26.41
CA ASN A 147 58.16 9.66 27.76
C ASN A 147 58.33 11.21 27.74
N PRO A 148 58.14 11.91 28.88
CA PRO A 148 57.48 13.22 28.95
C PRO A 148 58.44 14.42 29.12
N LEU A 149 57.85 15.63 29.08
CA LEU A 149 58.42 16.98 29.16
C LEU A 149 58.95 17.58 27.84
N LYS A 150 58.09 18.35 27.16
CA LYS A 150 58.04 19.82 27.30
C LYS A 150 56.73 20.32 26.69
N THR A 151 56.02 21.18 27.40
CA THR A 151 54.99 22.04 26.85
C THR A 151 55.63 22.86 25.74
N GLN A 152 55.49 22.36 24.51
CA GLN A 152 55.68 23.15 23.32
C GLN A 152 54.33 23.81 23.10
N ASP A 153 54.26 25.10 23.40
CA ASP A 153 53.10 25.92 23.08
C ASP A 153 52.88 25.80 21.57
N LEU A 154 51.96 24.92 21.18
CA LEU A 154 51.43 24.88 19.82
C LEU A 154 51.01 26.30 19.51
N SER A 155 51.45 26.82 18.37
CA SER A 155 51.05 28.14 17.95
C SER A 155 49.51 28.19 17.91
N PRO A 156 48.87 29.36 18.14
CA PRO A 156 47.42 29.49 18.04
C PRO A 156 46.85 28.96 16.71
N LEU A 157 47.68 28.90 15.67
CA LEU A 157 47.35 28.33 14.36
C LEU A 157 47.28 26.80 14.40
N GLU A 158 48.25 26.12 15.02
CA GLU A 158 48.28 24.65 15.12
C GLU A 158 47.17 24.13 16.06
N GLN A 159 46.82 24.88 17.11
CA GLN A 159 45.64 24.57 17.94
C GLN A 159 44.33 24.76 17.17
N ALA A 160 44.20 25.84 16.40
CA ALA A 160 43.01 26.08 15.58
C ALA A 160 42.87 25.04 14.45
N GLU A 161 43.98 24.58 13.87
CA GLU A 161 43.99 23.50 12.87
C GLU A 161 43.59 22.16 13.49
N ALA A 162 44.11 21.82 14.68
CA ALA A 162 43.73 20.61 15.39
C ALA A 162 42.26 20.62 15.83
N GLU A 163 41.74 21.75 16.32
CA GLU A 163 40.32 21.92 16.66
C GLU A 163 39.42 21.86 15.42
N LYS A 164 39.84 22.46 14.30
CA LYS A 164 39.10 22.39 13.03
C LYS A 164 39.06 20.97 12.50
N LEU A 165 40.17 20.22 12.59
CA LEU A 165 40.24 18.82 12.17
C LEU A 165 39.35 17.93 13.05
N ALA A 166 39.43 18.08 14.37
CA ALA A 166 38.60 17.35 15.33
C ALA A 166 37.11 17.65 15.15
N LYS A 167 36.75 18.91 14.85
CA LYS A 167 35.38 19.31 14.53
C LYS A 167 34.90 18.67 13.23
N LEU A 168 35.72 18.67 12.18
CA LEU A 168 35.40 18.05 10.89
C LEU A 168 35.18 16.52 11.04
N GLU A 169 36.02 15.87 11.83
CA GLU A 169 35.92 14.43 12.10
C GLU A 169 34.66 14.09 12.94
N SER A 170 34.30 14.96 13.90
CA SER A 170 33.05 14.83 14.66
C SER A 170 31.79 15.03 13.81
N GLU A 171 31.78 16.02 12.91
CA GLU A 171 30.66 16.30 11.99
C GLU A 171 30.50 15.15 10.97
N LYS A 172 31.63 14.58 10.50
CA LYS A 172 31.62 13.40 9.63
C LYS A 172 31.02 12.18 10.35
N LEU A 173 31.46 11.90 11.58
CA LEU A 173 30.94 10.78 12.38
C LEU A 173 29.44 10.92 12.68
N GLU A 174 28.97 12.15 12.93
CA GLU A 174 27.56 12.44 13.18
C GLU A 174 26.71 12.25 11.91
N SER A 175 27.21 12.68 10.75
CA SER A 175 26.55 12.46 9.46
C SER A 175 26.48 10.97 9.05
N GLU A 176 27.53 10.18 9.31
CA GLU A 176 27.56 8.74 9.05
C GLU A 176 26.55 7.98 9.94
N LYS A 177 26.42 8.39 11.21
CA LYS A 177 25.41 7.86 12.14
C LYS A 177 23.99 8.18 11.69
N GLU A 178 23.74 9.42 11.26
CA GLU A 178 22.42 9.84 10.79
C GLU A 178 22.02 9.15 9.47
N PHE A 179 22.96 8.98 8.53
CA PHE A 179 22.75 8.20 7.32
C PHE A 179 22.41 6.73 7.63
N THR A 180 23.14 6.11 8.55
CA THR A 180 22.89 4.73 8.98
C THR A 180 21.52 4.59 9.64
N ARG A 181 21.14 5.54 10.50
CA ARG A 181 19.81 5.61 11.13
C ARG A 181 18.68 5.70 10.11
N LEU A 182 18.81 6.56 9.09
CA LEU A 182 17.81 6.72 8.02
C LEU A 182 17.70 5.46 7.15
N LYS A 183 18.84 4.82 6.85
CA LYS A 183 18.88 3.55 6.10
C LYS A 183 18.19 2.42 6.87
N GLU A 184 18.46 2.30 8.17
CA GLU A 184 17.80 1.34 9.06
C GLU A 184 16.30 1.61 9.21
N GLN A 185 15.90 2.88 9.36
CA GLN A 185 14.49 3.28 9.43
C GLN A 185 13.73 2.94 8.14
N GLU A 186 14.33 3.15 6.96
CA GLU A 186 13.71 2.77 5.68
C GLU A 186 13.64 1.25 5.49
N GLN A 187 14.65 0.49 5.93
CA GLN A 187 14.60 -0.98 5.93
C GLN A 187 13.52 -1.51 6.88
N ALA A 188 13.41 -0.95 8.08
CA ALA A 188 12.38 -1.30 9.05
C ALA A 188 10.97 -0.94 8.52
N ARG A 189 10.81 0.21 7.85
CA ARG A 189 9.57 0.61 7.18
C ARG A 189 9.19 -0.37 6.08
N LYS A 190 10.13 -0.77 5.21
CA LYS A 190 9.91 -1.77 4.17
C LYS A 190 9.52 -3.14 4.73
N ALA A 191 10.17 -3.58 5.82
CA ALA A 191 9.85 -4.83 6.48
C ALA A 191 8.48 -4.81 7.17
N ALA A 192 8.13 -3.70 7.84
CA ALA A 192 6.81 -3.51 8.46
C ALA A 192 5.70 -3.43 7.40
N LEU A 193 5.96 -2.75 6.28
CA LEU A 193 5.05 -2.71 5.14
C LEU A 193 4.90 -4.09 4.49
N LYS A 194 5.98 -4.85 4.32
CA LYS A 194 5.92 -6.25 3.84
C LYS A 194 5.03 -7.10 4.75
N LYS A 195 5.20 -7.00 6.08
CA LYS A 195 4.33 -7.70 7.06
C LYS A 195 2.87 -7.24 7.01
N LYS A 196 2.62 -5.95 6.82
CA LYS A 196 1.26 -5.40 6.67
C LYS A 196 0.61 -5.91 5.38
N LEU A 197 1.35 -5.92 4.28
CA LEU A 197 0.91 -6.43 2.99
C LEU A 197 0.66 -7.95 3.06
N GLU A 198 1.50 -8.71 3.76
CA GLU A 198 1.28 -10.14 4.08
C GLU A 198 0.03 -10.37 4.93
N HIS A 199 -0.28 -9.46 5.87
CA HIS A 199 -1.49 -9.50 6.67
C HIS A 199 -2.74 -9.18 5.85
N GLU A 200 -2.70 -8.15 4.99
CA GLU A 200 -3.78 -7.81 4.04
C GLU A 200 -3.99 -8.90 2.98
N ARG A 201 -2.92 -9.62 2.59
CA ARG A 201 -2.98 -10.84 1.77
C ARG A 201 -3.65 -12.03 2.46
N GLY A 202 -3.87 -11.99 3.78
CA GLY A 202 -4.46 -13.08 4.55
C GLY A 202 -5.80 -13.59 4.00
N ASN A 203 -6.53 -12.75 3.23
CA ASN A 203 -7.76 -13.15 2.53
C ASN A 203 -7.57 -13.57 1.06
N ALA A 204 -6.52 -13.08 0.37
CA ALA A 204 -6.21 -13.40 -1.03
C ALA A 204 -5.39 -14.68 -1.20
N GLY A 205 -4.71 -15.14 -0.14
CA GLY A 205 -3.88 -16.35 -0.12
C GLY A 205 -4.49 -17.57 0.59
N ASN A 206 -5.74 -17.52 1.07
CA ASN A 206 -6.43 -18.71 1.61
C ASN A 206 -6.86 -19.61 0.45
N ILE A 207 -5.91 -20.39 -0.04
CA ILE A 207 -6.10 -21.42 -1.06
C ILE A 207 -7.11 -22.44 -0.49
N GLU A 208 -7.88 -23.11 -1.34
CA GLU A 208 -8.63 -24.31 -0.93
C GLU A 208 -7.75 -25.36 -0.24
N SER A 209 -6.43 -25.27 -0.41
CA SER A 209 -5.41 -26.06 0.26
C SER A 209 -5.28 -25.77 1.77
N ALA A 210 -5.83 -24.64 2.23
CA ALA A 210 -5.99 -24.28 3.63
C ALA A 210 -7.35 -24.73 4.21
N THR A 211 -8.29 -25.21 3.39
CA THR A 211 -9.53 -25.81 3.90
C THR A 211 -9.16 -27.00 4.76
N LYS A 212 -9.49 -26.93 6.05
CA LYS A 212 -9.17 -28.01 6.99
C LYS A 212 -9.93 -29.26 6.57
N ILE A 213 -9.19 -30.30 6.22
CA ILE A 213 -9.73 -31.63 6.01
C ILE A 213 -9.64 -32.35 7.35
N GLU A 214 -10.78 -32.74 7.91
CA GLU A 214 -10.81 -33.57 9.09
C GLU A 214 -10.50 -35.00 8.67
N VAL A 215 -9.29 -35.46 9.01
CA VAL A 215 -8.87 -36.85 8.81
C VAL A 215 -9.26 -37.63 10.06
N GLY A 216 -10.04 -38.69 9.88
CA GLY A 216 -10.50 -39.56 10.96
C GLY A 216 -9.45 -40.59 11.38
N GLU A 217 -9.91 -41.58 12.15
CA GLU A 217 -9.08 -42.72 12.55
C GLU A 217 -8.78 -43.66 11.37
N ASP A 218 -7.64 -44.33 11.46
CA ASP A 218 -7.17 -45.24 10.44
C ASP A 218 -8.09 -46.45 10.27
N ILE A 219 -8.35 -46.79 9.02
CA ILE A 219 -9.02 -48.04 8.68
C ILE A 219 -8.01 -49.19 8.65
N PRO A 220 -8.44 -50.43 8.96
CA PRO A 220 -7.60 -51.60 8.79
C PRO A 220 -7.19 -51.76 7.31
N THR A 221 -5.87 -51.82 7.05
CA THR A 221 -5.32 -52.01 5.70
C THR A 221 -4.31 -53.14 5.68
N ARG A 222 -4.24 -53.89 4.57
CA ARG A 222 -3.19 -54.89 4.31
C ARG A 222 -2.30 -54.41 3.16
N THR A 223 -1.25 -53.69 3.51
CA THR A 223 -0.26 -53.16 2.57
C THR A 223 0.51 -54.26 1.85
N GLN A 224 0.68 -54.12 0.54
CA GLN A 224 1.33 -55.07 -0.34
C GLN A 224 2.78 -54.66 -0.59
N VAL A 225 3.64 -54.92 0.40
CA VAL A 225 5.06 -54.49 0.39
C VAL A 225 5.90 -55.07 -0.74
N GLN A 226 5.44 -56.16 -1.36
CA GLN A 226 6.14 -56.81 -2.47
C GLN A 226 5.82 -56.19 -3.84
N ILE A 227 4.76 -55.37 -3.93
CA ILE A 227 4.41 -54.64 -5.15
C ILE A 227 5.18 -53.32 -5.12
N PRO A 228 5.93 -52.97 -6.19
CA PRO A 228 6.57 -51.67 -6.29
C PRO A 228 5.59 -50.54 -6.06
N LYS A 229 6.00 -49.51 -5.31
CA LYS A 229 5.14 -48.35 -5.04
C LYS A 229 4.71 -47.68 -6.33
N SER A 230 3.44 -47.30 -6.39
CA SER A 230 2.94 -46.42 -7.43
C SER A 230 3.37 -44.98 -7.12
N ARG A 231 3.32 -44.11 -8.13
CA ARG A 231 3.64 -42.69 -7.97
C ARG A 231 2.61 -41.81 -8.63
N VAL A 232 2.27 -40.70 -7.97
CA VAL A 232 1.59 -39.58 -8.60
C VAL A 232 2.49 -38.35 -8.56
N ARG A 233 2.54 -37.64 -9.68
CA ARG A 233 3.31 -36.42 -9.84
C ARG A 233 2.32 -35.26 -9.96
N LEU A 234 2.41 -34.31 -9.03
CA LEU A 234 1.72 -33.01 -9.16
C LEU A 234 2.51 -32.09 -10.09
N ASN A 235 3.81 -31.99 -9.84
CA ASN A 235 4.80 -31.25 -10.62
C ASN A 235 6.18 -31.92 -10.41
N GLU A 236 7.25 -31.36 -10.99
CA GLU A 236 8.60 -31.94 -10.89
C GLU A 236 9.16 -32.01 -9.46
N ARG A 237 8.62 -31.22 -8.51
CA ARG A 237 9.08 -31.20 -7.11
C ARG A 237 8.22 -32.05 -6.18
N GLU A 238 6.94 -32.22 -6.51
CA GLU A 238 5.95 -32.88 -5.67
C GLU A 238 5.54 -34.22 -6.29
N ILE A 239 6.30 -35.25 -5.92
CA ILE A 239 6.07 -36.66 -6.30
C ILE A 239 5.71 -37.43 -5.05
N TYR A 240 4.54 -38.07 -5.06
CA TYR A 240 4.03 -38.83 -3.93
C TYR A 240 4.11 -40.33 -4.24
N ASP A 241 4.85 -41.05 -3.41
CA ASP A 241 4.86 -42.51 -3.40
C ASP A 241 3.58 -43.03 -2.75
N LEU A 242 2.97 -44.03 -3.37
CA LEU A 242 1.74 -44.66 -2.94
C LEU A 242 1.93 -46.17 -2.80
N ASP A 243 1.57 -46.70 -1.64
CA ASP A 243 1.55 -48.14 -1.39
C ASP A 243 0.24 -48.76 -1.90
N TYR A 244 0.32 -49.93 -2.52
CA TYR A 244 -0.87 -50.73 -2.80
C TYR A 244 -1.37 -51.38 -1.49
N ALA A 245 -2.65 -51.22 -1.19
CA ALA A 245 -3.25 -51.74 0.04
C ALA A 245 -4.59 -52.40 -0.24
N ILE A 246 -4.84 -53.50 0.45
CA ILE A 246 -6.14 -54.18 0.43
C ILE A 246 -6.97 -53.67 1.61
N VAL A 247 -8.18 -53.22 1.32
CA VAL A 247 -9.12 -52.64 2.28
C VAL A 247 -10.49 -53.25 2.11
N LYS A 248 -11.33 -53.18 3.15
CA LYS A 248 -12.73 -53.61 3.03
C LYS A 248 -13.56 -52.54 2.33
N ALA A 249 -14.47 -52.97 1.48
CA ALA A 249 -15.37 -52.11 0.72
C ALA A 249 -16.14 -51.14 1.63
N LYS A 250 -16.62 -51.62 2.79
CA LYS A 250 -17.39 -50.81 3.75
C LYS A 250 -16.61 -49.67 4.42
N ASP A 251 -15.27 -49.74 4.40
CA ASP A 251 -14.41 -48.77 5.10
C ASP A 251 -14.03 -47.59 4.18
N LEU A 252 -14.34 -47.69 2.88
CA LEU A 252 -14.13 -46.65 1.88
C LEU A 252 -15.22 -45.59 1.93
N LYS A 253 -14.80 -44.33 1.87
CA LYS A 253 -15.67 -43.16 2.01
C LYS A 253 -15.55 -42.25 0.78
N PRO A 254 -16.14 -42.62 -0.38
CA PRO A 254 -16.22 -41.70 -1.51
C PRO A 254 -17.11 -40.50 -1.16
N SER A 255 -16.72 -39.30 -1.62
CA SER A 255 -17.47 -38.06 -1.43
C SER A 255 -17.89 -37.46 -2.78
N PHE A 256 -19.09 -36.89 -2.82
CA PHE A 256 -19.65 -36.20 -4.00
C PHE A 256 -20.17 -34.79 -3.68
N THR A 257 -19.97 -34.33 -2.45
CA THR A 257 -20.28 -32.99 -2.00
C THR A 257 -19.01 -32.16 -1.99
N THR A 258 -19.07 -30.92 -2.46
CA THR A 258 -17.94 -29.99 -2.41
C THR A 258 -17.50 -29.75 -0.97
N GLY A 259 -16.19 -29.90 -0.72
CA GLY A 259 -15.60 -29.83 0.61
C GLY A 259 -14.80 -31.10 0.97
N GLY A 260 -13.74 -30.94 1.78
CA GLY A 260 -12.85 -32.05 2.10
C GLY A 260 -11.99 -32.50 0.91
N THR A 261 -11.93 -33.81 0.66
CA THR A 261 -11.18 -34.42 -0.45
C THR A 261 -11.90 -34.39 -1.80
N GLN A 262 -13.14 -33.90 -1.88
CA GLN A 262 -13.87 -33.72 -3.14
C GLN A 262 -13.78 -32.27 -3.62
N LYS A 263 -13.23 -32.10 -4.84
CA LYS A 263 -12.99 -30.80 -5.48
C LYS A 263 -13.89 -30.51 -6.68
N ARG A 264 -14.71 -31.48 -7.11
CA ARG A 264 -15.70 -31.27 -8.18
C ARG A 264 -17.00 -30.72 -7.62
N THR A 265 -17.66 -29.85 -8.39
CA THR A 265 -19.02 -29.37 -8.12
C THR A 265 -20.10 -30.39 -8.48
N ASP A 266 -19.85 -31.28 -9.45
CA ASP A 266 -20.89 -32.13 -10.05
C ASP A 266 -20.54 -33.63 -10.08
N MET A 267 -21.53 -34.47 -9.72
CA MET A 267 -21.46 -35.93 -9.78
C MET A 267 -21.94 -36.46 -11.14
N ASN A 268 -21.11 -37.24 -11.84
CA ASN A 268 -21.53 -37.97 -13.04
C ASN A 268 -22.10 -39.35 -12.68
N ALA A 269 -23.43 -39.46 -12.63
CA ALA A 269 -24.14 -40.70 -12.32
C ALA A 269 -24.00 -41.77 -13.42
N GLU A 270 -23.96 -41.38 -14.69
CA GLU A 270 -23.82 -42.32 -15.82
C GLU A 270 -22.48 -43.02 -15.81
N GLN A 271 -21.40 -42.29 -15.48
CA GLN A 271 -20.07 -42.86 -15.36
C GLN A 271 -19.99 -43.89 -14.22
N ILE A 272 -20.59 -43.59 -13.06
CA ILE A 272 -20.67 -44.54 -11.93
C ILE A 272 -21.41 -45.80 -12.34
N LYS A 273 -22.57 -45.65 -13.00
CA LYS A 273 -23.37 -46.77 -13.50
C LYS A 273 -22.58 -47.61 -14.52
N SER A 274 -21.89 -46.96 -15.45
CA SER A 274 -21.05 -47.62 -16.44
C SER A 274 -19.94 -48.46 -15.80
N ILE A 275 -19.27 -47.93 -14.76
CA ILE A 275 -18.23 -48.68 -14.02
C ILE A 275 -18.84 -49.86 -13.26
N ALA A 276 -20.00 -49.66 -12.62
CA ALA A 276 -20.71 -50.70 -11.87
C ALA A 276 -21.16 -51.88 -12.76
N GLU A 277 -21.70 -51.59 -13.94
CA GLU A 277 -22.31 -52.58 -14.84
C GLU A 277 -21.35 -53.15 -15.89
N ASN A 278 -20.37 -52.34 -16.34
CA ASN A 278 -19.49 -52.65 -17.46
C ASN A 278 -18.02 -52.30 -17.14
N PHE A 279 -17.52 -52.80 -16.02
CA PHE A 279 -16.13 -52.59 -15.62
C PHE A 279 -15.15 -53.07 -16.70
N ASP A 280 -14.25 -52.19 -17.12
CA ASP A 280 -13.18 -52.49 -18.08
C ASP A 280 -11.80 -52.34 -17.40
N PRO A 281 -11.12 -53.47 -17.10
CA PRO A 281 -9.78 -53.49 -16.50
C PRO A 281 -8.75 -52.61 -17.23
N LYS A 282 -8.84 -52.51 -18.57
CA LYS A 282 -7.85 -51.79 -19.40
C LYS A 282 -7.88 -50.28 -19.19
N LYS A 283 -8.96 -49.74 -18.62
CA LYS A 283 -9.10 -48.30 -18.33
C LYS A 283 -8.42 -47.91 -17.02
N ILE A 284 -8.05 -48.87 -16.18
CA ILE A 284 -7.52 -48.62 -14.84
C ILE A 284 -6.14 -49.22 -14.70
N PHE A 285 -5.96 -50.50 -15.01
CA PHE A 285 -4.68 -51.17 -14.78
C PHE A 285 -3.65 -50.81 -15.86
N GLY A 286 -2.48 -50.37 -15.42
CA GLY A 286 -1.39 -49.97 -16.31
C GLY A 286 -1.45 -48.52 -16.80
N SER A 287 -2.50 -47.76 -16.45
CA SER A 287 -2.66 -46.35 -16.83
C SER A 287 -1.64 -45.42 -16.15
N GLY A 288 -1.19 -45.78 -14.95
CA GLY A 288 -0.31 -44.96 -14.11
C GLY A 288 -0.97 -43.68 -13.57
N GLY A 289 -0.24 -42.91 -12.76
CA GLY A 289 -0.67 -41.60 -12.27
C GLY A 289 -2.04 -41.60 -11.58
N PHE A 290 -2.87 -40.58 -11.84
CA PHE A 290 -4.22 -40.49 -11.29
C PHE A 290 -5.23 -41.45 -11.95
N GLU A 291 -4.86 -42.07 -13.09
CA GLU A 291 -5.72 -42.94 -13.88
C GLU A 291 -5.73 -44.41 -13.46
N ASP A 292 -4.70 -44.80 -12.71
CA ASP A 292 -4.61 -46.11 -12.07
C ASP A 292 -5.57 -46.22 -10.87
N LEU A 293 -5.52 -47.33 -10.14
CA LEU A 293 -6.35 -47.66 -8.97
C LEU A 293 -6.61 -46.44 -8.05
N PRO A 294 -7.80 -46.31 -7.43
CA PRO A 294 -8.12 -45.12 -6.66
C PRO A 294 -7.15 -44.86 -5.50
N ILE A 295 -6.98 -43.58 -5.16
CA ILE A 295 -6.09 -43.13 -4.08
C ILE A 295 -6.95 -42.70 -2.90
N ILE A 296 -6.65 -43.23 -1.72
CA ILE A 296 -7.39 -42.94 -0.48
C ILE A 296 -6.45 -42.45 0.63
N LEU A 297 -6.99 -41.70 1.58
CA LEU A 297 -6.36 -41.46 2.87
C LEU A 297 -6.42 -42.72 3.74
N HIS A 298 -5.60 -42.74 4.78
CA HIS A 298 -5.53 -43.86 5.73
C HIS A 298 -6.83 -44.08 6.52
N ASP A 299 -7.74 -43.11 6.56
CA ASP A 299 -9.05 -43.19 7.21
C ASP A 299 -10.18 -43.63 6.26
N GLY A 300 -9.84 -43.96 5.01
CA GLY A 300 -10.77 -44.42 3.98
C GLY A 300 -11.36 -43.32 3.09
N GLN A 301 -11.12 -42.04 3.36
CA GLN A 301 -11.57 -40.94 2.49
C GLN A 301 -10.86 -41.00 1.13
N VAL A 302 -11.62 -40.82 0.04
CA VAL A 302 -11.06 -40.92 -1.32
C VAL A 302 -10.50 -39.57 -1.78
N ILE A 303 -9.21 -39.53 -2.10
CA ILE A 303 -8.50 -38.34 -2.64
C ILE A 303 -8.69 -38.26 -4.16
N ALA A 304 -8.49 -39.39 -4.85
CA ALA A 304 -8.60 -39.47 -6.30
C ALA A 304 -9.37 -40.72 -6.73
N GLY A 305 -10.37 -40.53 -7.60
CA GLY A 305 -11.19 -41.63 -8.13
C GLY A 305 -12.50 -41.89 -7.38
N ASN A 306 -13.16 -40.85 -6.85
CA ASN A 306 -14.48 -40.95 -6.20
C ASN A 306 -15.52 -41.75 -7.03
N HIS A 307 -15.68 -41.43 -8.33
CA HIS A 307 -16.59 -42.16 -9.22
C HIS A 307 -16.20 -43.63 -9.42
N ARG A 308 -14.88 -43.95 -9.42
CA ARG A 308 -14.38 -45.32 -9.54
C ARG A 308 -14.68 -46.13 -8.30
N ILE A 309 -14.38 -45.60 -7.12
CA ILE A 309 -14.70 -46.27 -5.85
C ILE A 309 -16.21 -46.49 -5.76
N GLN A 310 -17.04 -45.48 -6.03
CA GLN A 310 -18.48 -45.65 -5.98
C GLN A 310 -19.01 -46.70 -6.97
N GLY A 311 -18.46 -46.74 -8.19
CA GLY A 311 -18.78 -47.80 -9.15
C GLY A 311 -18.32 -49.19 -8.69
N MET A 312 -17.14 -49.29 -8.09
CA MET A 312 -16.58 -50.53 -7.53
C MET A 312 -17.40 -51.07 -6.36
N LEU A 313 -17.89 -50.19 -5.48
CA LEU A 313 -18.80 -50.55 -4.39
C LEU A 313 -20.15 -51.07 -4.91
N ASN A 314 -20.54 -50.64 -6.11
CA ASN A 314 -21.81 -50.99 -6.75
C ASN A 314 -21.66 -52.08 -7.83
N PHE A 315 -20.55 -52.83 -7.86
CA PHE A 315 -20.31 -53.80 -8.92
C PHE A 315 -21.44 -54.83 -9.05
N THR A 316 -21.87 -55.04 -10.30
CA THR A 316 -22.64 -56.24 -10.65
C THR A 316 -21.76 -57.48 -10.50
N PRO A 317 -22.33 -58.69 -10.33
CA PRO A 317 -21.54 -59.93 -10.28
C PRO A 317 -20.58 -60.09 -11.46
N LYS A 318 -20.99 -59.65 -12.66
CA LYS A 318 -20.15 -59.64 -13.87
C LYS A 318 -18.94 -58.71 -13.73
N SER A 319 -19.16 -57.47 -13.31
CA SER A 319 -18.08 -56.50 -13.11
C SER A 319 -17.15 -56.91 -11.98
N ARG A 320 -17.70 -57.47 -10.89
CA ARG A 320 -16.94 -57.98 -9.76
C ARG A 320 -15.99 -59.11 -10.20
N PHE A 321 -16.51 -60.08 -10.94
CA PHE A 321 -15.71 -61.16 -11.50
C PHE A 321 -14.60 -60.63 -12.43
N ALA A 322 -14.91 -59.66 -13.30
CA ALA A 322 -13.93 -59.04 -14.18
C ALA A 322 -12.82 -58.31 -13.40
N TYR A 323 -13.18 -57.61 -12.31
CA TYR A 323 -12.24 -56.95 -11.42
C TYR A 323 -11.33 -57.94 -10.68
N GLU A 324 -11.89 -58.96 -10.03
CA GLU A 324 -11.12 -59.97 -9.29
C GLU A 324 -10.14 -60.72 -10.20
N ARG A 325 -10.62 -61.12 -11.38
CA ARG A 325 -9.77 -61.78 -12.39
C ARG A 325 -8.60 -60.87 -12.80
N ALA A 326 -8.86 -59.59 -13.06
CA ALA A 326 -7.82 -58.65 -13.44
C ALA A 326 -6.82 -58.39 -12.30
N ILE A 327 -7.27 -58.29 -11.04
CA ILE A 327 -6.35 -58.14 -9.90
C ILE A 327 -5.44 -59.36 -9.76
N LYS A 328 -5.97 -60.56 -9.93
CA LYS A 328 -5.18 -61.79 -9.91
C LYS A 328 -4.16 -61.86 -11.06
N GLU A 329 -4.56 -61.46 -12.25
CA GLU A 329 -3.70 -61.45 -13.44
C GLU A 329 -2.58 -60.40 -13.36
N TYR A 330 -2.89 -59.17 -12.93
CA TYR A 330 -1.94 -58.05 -12.93
C TYR A 330 -1.09 -57.97 -11.67
N TYR A 331 -1.65 -58.27 -10.50
CA TYR A 331 -0.99 -58.07 -9.21
C TYR A 331 -0.73 -59.38 -8.44
N HIS A 332 -1.18 -60.52 -8.96
CA HIS A 332 -1.04 -61.84 -8.31
C HIS A 332 -1.63 -61.89 -6.90
N ILE A 333 -2.75 -61.18 -6.70
CA ILE A 333 -3.49 -61.11 -5.44
C ILE A 333 -4.84 -61.80 -5.60
N ASP A 334 -5.16 -62.68 -4.65
CA ASP A 334 -6.52 -63.19 -4.45
C ASP A 334 -7.26 -62.30 -3.44
N LEU A 335 -8.32 -61.63 -3.90
CA LEU A 335 -9.18 -60.77 -3.07
C LEU A 335 -10.39 -61.55 -2.54
N LYS A 336 -10.81 -61.25 -1.31
CA LYS A 336 -12.12 -61.68 -0.80
C LYS A 336 -13.26 -60.86 -1.40
N PRO A 337 -14.51 -61.35 -1.40
CA PRO A 337 -15.66 -60.66 -2.00
C PRO A 337 -15.89 -59.23 -1.48
N ASP A 338 -15.56 -58.96 -0.21
CA ASP A 338 -15.71 -57.64 0.43
C ASP A 338 -14.44 -56.79 0.39
N GLU A 339 -13.39 -57.22 -0.31
CA GLU A 339 -12.11 -56.53 -0.40
C GLU A 339 -11.92 -55.81 -1.75
N LEU A 340 -11.20 -54.68 -1.71
CA LEU A 340 -10.75 -53.91 -2.86
C LEU A 340 -9.26 -53.58 -2.71
N LEU A 341 -8.53 -53.58 -3.83
CA LEU A 341 -7.17 -53.07 -3.92
C LEU A 341 -7.21 -51.58 -4.27
N VAL A 342 -6.55 -50.77 -3.45
CA VAL A 342 -6.45 -49.31 -3.58
C VAL A 342 -5.00 -48.86 -3.40
N ARG A 343 -4.75 -47.57 -3.62
CA ARG A 343 -3.46 -46.94 -3.35
C ARG A 343 -3.58 -45.98 -2.16
N VAL A 344 -2.62 -46.02 -1.24
CA VAL A 344 -2.58 -45.18 -0.04
C VAL A 344 -1.26 -44.42 -0.02
N PRO A 345 -1.22 -43.11 0.29
CA PRO A 345 0.03 -42.38 0.48
C PRO A 345 0.98 -43.11 1.42
N HIS A 346 2.24 -43.26 1.02
CA HIS A 346 3.24 -43.92 1.85
C HIS A 346 3.50 -43.15 3.15
N ASN A 347 3.50 -41.82 3.04
CA ASN A 347 3.62 -40.90 4.16
C ASN A 347 2.28 -40.21 4.42
N ARG A 348 2.04 -39.84 5.68
CA ARG A 348 0.90 -38.99 6.05
C ARG A 348 1.03 -37.65 5.34
N LEU A 349 -0.05 -37.26 4.68
CA LEU A 349 -0.16 -35.99 4.00
C LEU A 349 -0.76 -34.94 4.94
N ASN A 350 -0.28 -33.71 4.84
CA ASN A 350 -0.90 -32.55 5.47
C ASN A 350 -2.08 -32.03 4.62
N ASN A 351 -2.90 -31.12 5.18
CA ASN A 351 -4.08 -30.61 4.48
C ASN A 351 -3.78 -29.98 3.12
N THR A 352 -2.65 -29.27 2.98
CA THR A 352 -2.25 -28.66 1.71
C THR A 352 -1.96 -29.73 0.66
N GLU A 353 -1.18 -30.75 1.01
CA GLU A 353 -0.85 -31.87 0.12
C GLU A 353 -2.12 -32.65 -0.30
N ILE A 354 -3.03 -32.92 0.64
CA ILE A 354 -4.28 -33.63 0.35
C ILE A 354 -5.15 -32.82 -0.63
N ASN A 355 -5.33 -31.53 -0.36
CA ASN A 355 -6.12 -30.66 -1.22
C ASN A 355 -5.52 -30.55 -2.62
N ASN A 356 -4.19 -30.44 -2.73
CA ASN A 356 -3.50 -30.31 -4.01
C ASN A 356 -3.56 -31.60 -4.84
N LEU A 357 -3.44 -32.76 -4.19
CA LEU A 357 -3.66 -34.07 -4.84
C LEU A 357 -5.11 -34.25 -5.30
N ALA A 358 -6.08 -33.88 -4.47
CA ALA A 358 -7.49 -33.96 -4.83
C ALA A 358 -7.82 -33.07 -6.04
N ALA A 359 -7.33 -31.83 -6.04
CA ALA A 359 -7.50 -30.87 -7.13
C ALA A 359 -6.86 -31.38 -8.44
N SER A 360 -5.61 -31.83 -8.36
CA SER A 360 -4.84 -32.23 -9.55
C SER A 360 -5.28 -33.57 -10.12
N SER A 361 -5.97 -34.41 -9.35
CA SER A 361 -6.61 -35.61 -9.88
C SER A 361 -7.67 -35.33 -10.96
N ASN A 362 -8.09 -34.07 -11.09
CA ASN A 362 -9.02 -33.60 -12.13
C ASN A 362 -8.32 -32.98 -13.34
N GLN A 363 -6.99 -32.90 -13.36
CA GLN A 363 -6.22 -32.23 -14.41
C GLN A 363 -6.51 -32.86 -15.80
N GLY A 364 -6.89 -32.02 -16.77
CA GLY A 364 -7.25 -32.45 -18.13
C GLY A 364 -8.65 -33.07 -18.26
N ARG A 365 -9.44 -33.08 -17.18
CA ARG A 365 -10.82 -33.62 -17.12
C ARG A 365 -11.75 -32.62 -16.44
N PHE A 366 -11.63 -31.38 -16.86
CA PHE A 366 -12.36 -30.28 -16.29
C PHE A 366 -13.78 -30.27 -16.84
N ASN A 367 -14.77 -30.34 -15.95
CA ASN A 367 -16.16 -30.17 -16.31
C ASN A 367 -16.57 -28.69 -16.27
N SER A 368 -15.69 -27.83 -15.75
CA SER A 368 -15.92 -26.40 -15.59
C SER A 368 -14.61 -25.60 -15.56
N GLU A 369 -14.67 -24.29 -15.81
CA GLU A 369 -13.53 -23.37 -15.75
C GLU A 369 -12.96 -23.26 -14.34
N SER A 370 -13.82 -23.39 -13.33
CA SER A 370 -13.42 -23.41 -11.94
C SER A 370 -12.51 -24.60 -11.62
N ASP A 371 -12.88 -25.80 -12.08
CA ASP A 371 -12.08 -27.01 -11.86
C ASP A 371 -10.69 -26.86 -12.49
N HIS A 372 -10.65 -26.25 -13.68
CA HIS A 372 -9.41 -25.94 -14.37
C HIS A 372 -8.54 -24.97 -13.56
N ALA A 373 -9.11 -23.84 -13.13
CA ALA A 373 -8.41 -22.84 -12.33
C ALA A 373 -7.87 -23.41 -11.00
N ILE A 374 -8.64 -24.28 -10.32
CA ILE A 374 -8.23 -24.95 -9.07
C ILE A 374 -7.03 -25.87 -9.31
N ALA A 375 -7.09 -26.72 -10.35
CA ALA A 375 -6.02 -27.66 -10.66
C ALA A 375 -4.74 -26.93 -11.07
N VAL A 376 -4.86 -25.90 -11.91
CA VAL A 376 -3.73 -25.07 -12.35
C VAL A 376 -3.10 -24.35 -11.16
N LEU A 377 -3.89 -23.74 -10.28
CA LEU A 377 -3.35 -23.11 -9.08
C LEU A 377 -2.63 -24.12 -8.17
N SER A 378 -3.23 -25.29 -7.95
CA SER A 378 -2.64 -26.34 -7.11
C SER A 378 -1.30 -26.82 -7.69
N HIS A 379 -1.19 -26.91 -9.02
CA HIS A 379 0.05 -27.28 -9.69
C HIS A 379 1.17 -26.26 -9.46
N TYR A 380 0.88 -24.95 -9.55
CA TYR A 380 1.87 -23.87 -9.45
C TYR A 380 2.05 -23.29 -8.04
N GLU A 381 1.26 -23.71 -7.04
CA GLU A 381 1.26 -23.16 -5.68
C GLU A 381 2.66 -23.03 -5.06
N PRO A 382 3.56 -24.05 -5.13
CA PRO A 382 4.90 -23.92 -4.54
C PRO A 382 5.70 -22.77 -5.15
N LYS A 383 5.62 -22.58 -6.47
CA LYS A 383 6.33 -21.53 -7.20
C LYS A 383 5.72 -20.16 -6.97
N LEU A 384 4.40 -20.08 -6.82
CA LEU A 384 3.69 -18.84 -6.51
C LEU A 384 4.07 -18.31 -5.13
N LYS A 385 4.22 -19.19 -4.13
CA LYS A 385 4.70 -18.80 -2.79
C LYS A 385 6.13 -18.27 -2.79
N GLU A 386 6.97 -18.74 -3.72
CA GLU A 386 8.34 -18.25 -3.92
C GLU A 386 8.40 -16.92 -4.70
N LEU A 387 7.31 -16.50 -5.34
CA LEU A 387 7.26 -15.34 -6.24
C LEU A 387 7.12 -14.02 -5.45
N GLU A 388 8.20 -13.57 -4.81
CA GLU A 388 8.18 -12.34 -3.99
C GLU A 388 8.51 -11.06 -4.79
N THR A 389 9.05 -11.17 -5.99
CA THR A 389 9.66 -10.06 -6.74
C THR A 389 8.73 -9.44 -7.78
N LYS A 390 8.92 -8.13 -8.05
CA LYS A 390 8.32 -7.43 -9.19
C LYS A 390 8.83 -8.03 -10.50
N LEU A 391 7.92 -8.23 -11.46
CA LEU A 391 8.14 -8.79 -12.79
C LEU A 391 8.25 -7.66 -13.82
N ASN A 392 9.46 -7.19 -14.07
CA ASN A 392 9.67 -6.08 -15.01
C ASN A 392 9.52 -6.56 -16.46
N ALA A 393 8.72 -5.84 -17.26
CA ALA A 393 8.50 -6.16 -18.66
C ALA A 393 8.14 -4.89 -19.46
N ASP A 394 8.63 -4.82 -20.70
CA ASP A 394 8.33 -3.70 -21.60
C ASP A 394 7.04 -3.88 -22.40
N SER A 395 6.47 -5.09 -22.42
CA SER A 395 5.23 -5.41 -23.12
C SER A 395 4.46 -6.52 -22.44
N ILE A 396 3.16 -6.59 -22.72
CA ILE A 396 2.28 -7.67 -22.24
C ILE A 396 2.74 -9.07 -22.68
N TYR A 397 3.30 -9.19 -23.89
CA TYR A 397 3.85 -10.45 -24.40
C TYR A 397 5.09 -10.89 -23.62
N SER A 398 5.98 -9.96 -23.29
CA SER A 398 7.14 -10.25 -22.44
C SER A 398 6.71 -10.61 -21.03
N LEU A 399 5.78 -9.86 -20.45
CA LEU A 399 5.31 -10.05 -19.08
C LEU A 399 4.73 -11.45 -18.86
N LYS A 400 3.79 -11.89 -19.70
CA LYS A 400 3.18 -13.21 -19.53
C LYS A 400 4.19 -14.35 -19.70
N ASN A 401 5.20 -14.16 -20.55
CA ASN A 401 6.30 -15.12 -20.71
C ASN A 401 7.24 -15.11 -19.50
N ILE A 402 7.48 -13.95 -18.87
CA ILE A 402 8.26 -13.85 -17.63
C ILE A 402 7.54 -14.55 -16.49
N VAL A 403 6.22 -14.36 -16.35
CA VAL A 403 5.40 -15.11 -15.38
C VAL A 403 5.56 -16.61 -15.61
N ALA A 404 5.37 -17.07 -16.84
CA ALA A 404 5.49 -18.48 -17.20
C ALA A 404 6.89 -19.04 -16.89
N LYS A 405 7.96 -18.31 -17.21
CA LYS A 405 9.34 -18.71 -16.93
C LYS A 405 9.64 -18.81 -15.43
N ASN A 406 9.12 -17.87 -14.62
CA ASN A 406 9.33 -17.88 -13.17
C ASN A 406 8.57 -19.02 -12.49
N LEU A 407 7.36 -19.31 -12.96
CA LEU A 407 6.53 -20.39 -12.43
C LEU A 407 6.87 -21.76 -13.01
N ASN A 408 7.74 -21.83 -14.02
CA ASN A 408 8.16 -23.09 -14.58
C ASN A 408 9.00 -23.91 -13.59
N PHE A 409 8.68 -25.20 -13.48
CA PHE A 409 9.40 -26.12 -12.59
C PHE A 409 10.72 -26.58 -13.19
N ASP A 410 10.76 -26.82 -14.50
CA ASP A 410 11.95 -27.27 -15.23
C ASP A 410 12.34 -26.26 -16.29
N LYS A 411 13.60 -25.82 -16.30
CA LYS A 411 14.12 -24.88 -17.31
C LYS A 411 14.19 -25.51 -18.71
N ALA A 412 14.18 -26.83 -18.84
CA ALA A 412 14.26 -27.55 -20.11
C ALA A 412 12.90 -27.73 -20.81
N THR A 413 11.78 -27.57 -20.10
CA THR A 413 10.44 -27.67 -20.68
C THR A 413 9.93 -26.30 -21.14
N HIS A 414 9.08 -26.29 -22.17
CA HIS A 414 8.45 -25.05 -22.62
C HIS A 414 7.43 -24.59 -21.56
N PRO A 415 7.55 -23.36 -21.02
CA PRO A 415 6.62 -22.86 -20.02
C PRO A 415 5.18 -22.80 -20.55
N ASN A 416 4.20 -23.27 -19.78
CA ASN A 416 2.79 -23.10 -20.12
C ASN A 416 2.34 -21.69 -19.73
N VAL A 417 2.29 -20.81 -20.73
CA VAL A 417 2.00 -19.38 -20.54
C VAL A 417 0.60 -19.16 -19.99
N THR A 418 -0.41 -19.82 -20.55
CA THR A 418 -1.82 -19.61 -20.15
C THR A 418 -2.05 -20.03 -18.70
N ASP A 419 -1.66 -21.26 -18.35
CA ASP A 419 -1.95 -21.81 -17.04
C ASP A 419 -1.12 -21.12 -15.95
N SER A 420 0.14 -20.80 -16.22
CA SER A 420 0.98 -20.06 -15.25
C SER A 420 0.38 -18.69 -14.90
N ASN A 421 -0.11 -17.95 -15.91
CA ASN A 421 -0.71 -16.65 -15.69
C ASN A 421 -2.11 -16.76 -15.04
N LEU A 422 -2.89 -17.78 -15.40
CA LEU A 422 -4.17 -18.07 -14.72
C LEU A 422 -3.93 -18.38 -13.25
N ALA A 423 -2.92 -19.20 -12.93
CA ALA A 423 -2.53 -19.51 -11.55
C ALA A 423 -2.17 -18.24 -10.78
N LEU A 424 -1.34 -17.36 -11.36
CA LEU A 424 -0.95 -16.11 -10.72
C LEU A 424 -2.13 -15.16 -10.50
N LEU A 425 -3.05 -15.07 -11.45
CA LEU A 425 -4.28 -14.28 -11.29
C LEU A 425 -5.11 -14.84 -10.14
N MET A 426 -5.37 -16.15 -10.13
CA MET A 426 -6.15 -16.81 -9.07
C MET A 426 -5.49 -16.72 -7.69
N PHE A 427 -4.16 -16.71 -7.64
CA PHE A 427 -3.38 -16.57 -6.41
C PHE A 427 -3.50 -15.18 -5.78
N ASN A 428 -3.67 -14.15 -6.61
CA ASN A 428 -3.79 -12.77 -6.15
C ASN A 428 -5.24 -12.33 -5.89
N MET A 429 -6.23 -13.14 -6.27
CA MET A 429 -7.66 -12.82 -6.09
C MET A 429 -8.21 -13.29 -4.74
N PRO A 430 -9.13 -12.52 -4.13
CA PRO A 430 -9.79 -12.91 -2.90
C PRO A 430 -10.78 -14.04 -3.19
N ARG A 431 -10.90 -15.00 -2.27
CA ARG A 431 -11.87 -16.09 -2.37
C ARG A 431 -13.01 -15.86 -1.38
N THR A 432 -14.19 -15.55 -1.89
CA THR A 432 -15.44 -15.61 -1.11
C THR A 432 -16.41 -16.60 -1.75
N LYS A 433 -17.49 -16.97 -1.07
CA LYS A 433 -18.48 -17.94 -1.58
C LYS A 433 -19.15 -17.54 -2.90
N THR A 434 -18.91 -16.34 -3.42
CA THR A 434 -19.46 -15.84 -4.70
C THR A 434 -18.41 -15.17 -5.58
N GLN A 435 -17.14 -15.13 -5.18
CA GLN A 435 -16.04 -14.42 -5.84
C GLN A 435 -14.80 -15.33 -6.00
N GLY A 436 -13.99 -15.07 -7.02
CA GLY A 436 -12.80 -15.85 -7.33
C GLY A 436 -13.06 -16.94 -8.38
N ILE A 437 -12.94 -18.20 -7.99
CA ILE A 437 -13.00 -19.33 -8.94
C ILE A 437 -14.42 -19.51 -9.50
N GLU A 438 -15.45 -19.52 -8.65
CA GLU A 438 -16.85 -19.73 -9.06
C GLU A 438 -17.38 -18.66 -10.03
N LEU A 439 -16.78 -17.47 -10.01
CA LEU A 439 -17.09 -16.37 -10.92
C LEU A 439 -16.85 -16.77 -12.38
N LEU A 440 -15.80 -17.56 -12.65
CA LEU A 440 -15.49 -18.01 -14.01
C LEU A 440 -16.60 -18.90 -14.56
N ASN A 441 -17.12 -19.83 -13.75
CA ASN A 441 -18.22 -20.71 -14.14
C ASN A 441 -19.52 -19.94 -14.35
N ARG A 442 -19.85 -19.01 -13.44
CA ARG A 442 -21.05 -18.18 -13.56
C ARG A 442 -21.04 -17.43 -14.89
N TRP A 443 -19.95 -16.73 -15.21
CA TRP A 443 -19.86 -15.98 -16.45
C TRP A 443 -19.74 -16.86 -17.69
N GLN A 444 -19.06 -18.00 -17.62
CA GLN A 444 -19.04 -18.94 -18.74
C GLN A 444 -20.45 -19.38 -19.12
N LYS A 445 -21.31 -19.65 -18.12
CA LYS A 445 -22.72 -19.99 -18.33
C LYS A 445 -23.52 -18.82 -18.92
N GLU A 446 -23.37 -17.62 -18.37
CA GLU A 446 -24.04 -16.40 -18.87
C GLU A 446 -23.62 -16.04 -20.32
N PHE A 447 -22.40 -16.38 -20.70
CA PHE A 447 -21.85 -16.19 -22.04
C PHE A 447 -21.89 -17.45 -22.91
N SER A 448 -22.70 -18.46 -22.56
CA SER A 448 -22.85 -19.69 -23.36
C SER A 448 -23.18 -19.43 -24.85
N ASN A 449 -23.90 -18.35 -25.15
CA ASN A 449 -24.23 -17.93 -26.51
C ASN A 449 -23.19 -16.98 -27.16
N ASP A 450 -22.18 -16.52 -26.41
CA ASP A 450 -21.11 -15.63 -26.86
C ASP A 450 -19.78 -15.92 -26.15
N ILE A 451 -19.28 -17.14 -26.38
CA ILE A 451 -18.04 -17.62 -25.75
C ILE A 451 -16.81 -16.79 -26.13
N LYS A 452 -16.85 -16.11 -27.29
CA LYS A 452 -15.76 -15.24 -27.74
C LYS A 452 -15.61 -14.02 -26.83
N SER A 453 -16.71 -13.38 -26.45
CA SER A 453 -16.69 -12.26 -25.50
C SER A 453 -16.24 -12.70 -24.11
N TYR A 454 -16.66 -13.90 -23.67
CA TYR A 454 -16.16 -14.49 -22.43
C TYR A 454 -14.63 -14.65 -22.44
N GLU A 455 -14.10 -15.33 -23.45
CA GLU A 455 -12.66 -15.55 -23.58
C GLU A 455 -11.88 -14.24 -23.75
N LYS A 456 -12.47 -13.24 -24.39
CA LYS A 456 -11.87 -11.90 -24.52
C LYS A 456 -11.63 -11.25 -23.16
N VAL A 457 -12.64 -11.24 -22.28
CA VAL A 457 -12.51 -10.67 -20.93
C VAL A 457 -11.56 -11.51 -20.08
N LYS A 458 -11.76 -12.85 -20.05
CA LYS A 458 -10.90 -13.77 -19.30
C LYS A 458 -9.42 -13.60 -19.69
N LYS A 459 -9.12 -13.58 -20.98
CA LYS A 459 -7.75 -13.41 -21.48
C LYS A 459 -7.16 -12.04 -21.11
N MET A 460 -7.95 -10.97 -21.12
CA MET A 460 -7.49 -9.64 -20.68
C MET A 460 -6.94 -9.68 -19.25
N PHE A 461 -7.63 -10.35 -18.33
CA PHE A 461 -7.18 -10.50 -16.94
C PHE A 461 -6.03 -11.48 -16.80
N VAL A 462 -6.11 -12.65 -17.45
CA VAL A 462 -5.07 -13.68 -17.39
C VAL A 462 -3.74 -13.13 -17.93
N ASP A 463 -3.71 -12.52 -19.11
CA ASP A 463 -2.47 -11.96 -19.65
C ASP A 463 -1.88 -10.85 -18.74
N ASN A 464 -2.73 -10.12 -18.00
CA ASN A 464 -2.33 -9.07 -17.05
C ASN A 464 -2.10 -9.56 -15.60
N ALA A 465 -2.07 -10.87 -15.34
CA ALA A 465 -1.80 -11.42 -14.01
C ALA A 465 -0.51 -10.85 -13.40
N GLY A 466 0.55 -10.73 -14.21
CA GLY A 466 1.81 -10.10 -13.81
C GLY A 466 1.68 -8.61 -13.50
N SER A 467 0.78 -7.87 -14.18
CA SER A 467 0.56 -6.44 -13.96
C SER A 467 -0.09 -6.21 -12.60
N PHE A 468 -1.11 -7.02 -12.28
CA PHE A 468 -1.73 -7.00 -10.97
C PHE A 468 -0.72 -7.38 -9.88
N HIS A 469 0.02 -8.49 -10.06
CA HIS A 469 1.09 -8.91 -9.15
C HIS A 469 2.10 -7.79 -8.89
N ASN A 470 2.54 -7.09 -9.94
CA ASN A 470 3.47 -5.98 -9.82
C ASN A 470 2.93 -4.84 -8.97
N LEU A 471 1.67 -4.44 -9.17
CA LEU A 471 1.05 -3.36 -8.40
C LEU A 471 0.87 -3.74 -6.93
N ILE A 472 0.49 -4.99 -6.68
CA ILE A 472 0.38 -5.54 -5.32
C ILE A 472 1.72 -5.52 -4.59
N HIS A 473 2.84 -5.63 -5.32
CA HIS A 473 4.20 -5.61 -4.78
C HIS A 473 4.93 -4.27 -5.01
N ASP A 474 4.26 -3.22 -5.51
CA ASP A 474 4.92 -1.95 -5.84
C ASP A 474 5.02 -1.04 -4.61
N LEU A 475 6.24 -0.91 -4.08
CA LEU A 475 6.52 -0.02 -2.95
C LEU A 475 6.29 1.46 -3.26
N SER A 476 6.10 1.84 -4.52
CA SER A 476 5.72 3.20 -4.91
C SER A 476 4.26 3.52 -4.54
N PHE A 477 3.40 2.50 -4.41
CA PHE A 477 1.96 2.63 -4.17
C PHE A 477 1.50 1.72 -3.02
N PRO A 478 2.06 1.89 -1.81
CA PRO A 478 1.90 0.94 -0.71
C PRO A 478 0.47 0.86 -0.15
N ASN A 479 -0.40 1.83 -0.44
CA ASN A 479 -1.79 1.85 -0.01
C ASN A 479 -2.77 1.42 -1.12
N VAL A 480 -2.27 0.99 -2.28
CA VAL A 480 -3.10 0.47 -3.38
C VAL A 480 -3.22 -1.05 -3.26
N SER A 481 -4.14 -1.51 -2.40
CA SER A 481 -4.36 -2.94 -2.14
C SER A 481 -5.35 -3.55 -3.16
N LEU A 482 -4.90 -3.84 -4.39
CA LEU A 482 -5.78 -4.37 -5.45
C LEU A 482 -6.35 -5.76 -5.16
N ASN A 483 -5.67 -6.55 -4.33
CA ASN A 483 -6.10 -7.91 -3.98
C ASN A 483 -7.54 -7.98 -3.52
N ALA A 484 -8.00 -7.04 -2.70
CA ALA A 484 -9.37 -7.05 -2.20
C ALA A 484 -10.42 -6.80 -3.31
N TYR A 485 -10.02 -6.22 -4.43
CA TYR A 485 -10.92 -5.73 -5.47
C TYR A 485 -10.88 -6.55 -6.76
N LEU A 486 -9.84 -7.36 -6.99
CA LEU A 486 -9.65 -8.05 -8.28
C LEU A 486 -10.85 -8.91 -8.73
N SER A 487 -11.49 -9.61 -7.80
CA SER A 487 -12.70 -10.38 -8.14
C SER A 487 -13.86 -9.49 -8.55
N ASP A 488 -14.10 -8.37 -7.85
CA ASP A 488 -15.15 -7.42 -8.20
C ASP A 488 -14.87 -6.73 -9.54
N ILE A 489 -13.61 -6.40 -9.79
CA ILE A 489 -13.15 -5.79 -11.04
C ILE A 489 -13.42 -6.75 -12.21
N MET A 490 -13.08 -8.03 -12.03
CA MET A 490 -13.34 -9.06 -13.04
C MET A 490 -14.83 -9.27 -13.23
N ASP A 491 -15.60 -9.34 -12.15
CA ASP A 491 -17.06 -9.50 -12.18
C ASP A 491 -17.72 -8.38 -12.98
N ARG A 492 -17.37 -7.14 -12.63
CA ARG A 492 -17.91 -5.94 -13.28
C ARG A 492 -17.49 -5.86 -14.74
N SER A 493 -16.32 -6.36 -15.10
CA SER A 493 -15.86 -6.39 -16.49
C SER A 493 -16.71 -7.31 -17.37
N PHE A 494 -17.05 -8.49 -16.87
CA PHE A 494 -18.00 -9.37 -17.56
C PHE A 494 -19.40 -8.77 -17.62
N ALA A 495 -19.92 -8.27 -16.49
CA ALA A 495 -21.23 -7.62 -16.44
C ALA A 495 -21.34 -6.44 -17.40
N ASN A 496 -20.29 -5.62 -17.48
CA ASN A 496 -20.24 -4.48 -18.39
C ASN A 496 -20.39 -4.93 -19.85
N LEU A 497 -19.62 -5.94 -20.26
CA LEU A 497 -19.62 -6.42 -21.63
C LEU A 497 -20.96 -7.11 -21.97
N LYS A 498 -21.58 -7.80 -21.00
CA LYS A 498 -22.86 -8.49 -21.16
C LYS A 498 -24.04 -7.53 -21.26
N ASN A 499 -24.10 -6.54 -20.37
CA ASN A 499 -25.33 -5.78 -20.10
C ASN A 499 -25.40 -4.45 -20.85
N TYR A 500 -24.28 -3.93 -21.35
CA TYR A 500 -24.24 -2.63 -22.01
C TYR A 500 -23.65 -2.72 -23.40
N GLN A 501 -24.19 -1.95 -24.34
CA GLN A 501 -23.69 -1.93 -25.71
C GLN A 501 -22.40 -1.10 -25.83
N THR A 502 -22.23 -0.09 -24.97
CA THR A 502 -21.06 0.81 -24.99
C THR A 502 -20.52 1.11 -23.59
N THR A 503 -19.25 1.51 -23.51
CA THR A 503 -18.67 2.04 -22.27
C THR A 503 -19.43 3.27 -21.77
N SER A 504 -19.83 4.16 -22.67
CA SER A 504 -20.53 5.39 -22.33
C SER A 504 -21.85 5.13 -21.62
N GLU A 505 -22.61 4.14 -22.09
CA GLU A 505 -23.87 3.73 -21.48
C GLU A 505 -23.66 3.19 -20.06
N SER A 506 -22.70 2.28 -19.88
CA SER A 506 -22.42 1.71 -18.56
C SER A 506 -21.94 2.75 -17.55
N LEU A 507 -21.07 3.68 -17.98
CA LEU A 507 -20.60 4.75 -17.09
C LEU A 507 -21.71 5.75 -16.80
N LYS A 508 -22.61 6.01 -17.76
CA LYS A 508 -23.78 6.88 -17.54
C LYS A 508 -24.70 6.28 -16.49
N ASP A 509 -25.08 5.01 -16.63
CA ASP A 509 -25.91 4.29 -15.67
C ASP A 509 -25.28 4.30 -14.27
N LEU A 510 -23.98 4.00 -14.17
CA LEU A 510 -23.23 4.07 -12.92
C LEU A 510 -23.22 5.49 -12.33
N SER A 511 -23.01 6.52 -13.15
CA SER A 511 -23.02 7.91 -12.70
C SER A 511 -24.40 8.37 -12.22
N GLU A 512 -25.48 7.86 -12.81
CA GLU A 512 -26.84 8.14 -12.38
C GLU A 512 -27.16 7.46 -11.05
N LYS A 513 -26.67 6.24 -10.83
CA LYS A 513 -26.76 5.54 -9.54
C LYS A 513 -26.14 6.39 -8.42
N PHE A 514 -24.91 6.87 -8.59
CA PHE A 514 -24.24 7.71 -7.58
C PHE A 514 -24.77 9.14 -7.49
N TYR A 515 -25.52 9.62 -8.48
CA TYR A 515 -26.12 10.95 -8.46
C TYR A 515 -27.50 10.99 -7.80
N LYS A 516 -28.29 9.91 -7.91
CA LYS A 516 -29.70 9.86 -7.45
C LYS A 516 -29.85 9.44 -5.99
N THR A 517 -28.82 8.91 -5.36
CA THR A 517 -28.84 8.52 -3.95
C THR A 517 -28.11 9.58 -3.13
N ASN A 518 -28.75 10.16 -2.11
CA ASN A 518 -28.10 11.13 -1.22
C ASN A 518 -26.86 10.49 -0.61
N SER A 519 -25.71 11.18 -0.63
CA SER A 519 -24.43 10.64 -0.15
C SER A 519 -24.56 9.99 1.23
N LEU A 520 -25.25 10.63 2.19
CA LEU A 520 -25.47 10.08 3.54
C LEU A 520 -26.26 8.76 3.59
N GLU A 521 -27.27 8.54 2.74
CA GLU A 521 -28.08 7.30 2.77
C GLU A 521 -27.33 6.09 2.20
N MET A 522 -26.25 6.31 1.42
CA MET A 522 -25.42 5.26 0.83
C MET A 522 -24.47 4.62 1.86
N PHE A 523 -23.92 5.41 2.78
CA PHE A 523 -22.95 4.93 3.77
C PHE A 523 -23.59 4.22 4.97
N GLU A 524 -24.87 4.49 5.27
CA GLU A 524 -25.59 3.84 6.37
C GLU A 524 -26.10 2.42 6.05
N LYS A 525 -26.13 2.01 4.77
CA LYS A 525 -26.72 0.73 4.32
C LYS A 525 -25.72 -0.32 3.85
N SER A 526 -24.42 -0.18 4.12
CA SER A 526 -23.38 -1.05 3.54
C SER A 526 -23.24 -2.45 4.16
N ASP A 527 -24.35 -3.14 4.42
CA ASP A 527 -24.39 -4.56 4.76
C ASP A 527 -24.51 -5.48 3.52
N GLN A 528 -24.25 -4.97 2.31
CA GLN A 528 -24.24 -5.76 1.06
C GLN A 528 -22.87 -5.73 0.33
N GLY A 529 -22.05 -6.75 0.56
CA GLY A 529 -21.30 -7.54 -0.44
C GLY A 529 -20.18 -6.95 -1.32
N THR A 530 -20.28 -5.69 -1.78
CA THR A 530 -19.28 -5.06 -2.68
C THR A 530 -19.16 -3.59 -2.33
N SER A 531 -17.97 -3.13 -1.96
CA SER A 531 -17.74 -1.71 -1.64
C SER A 531 -18.09 -0.85 -2.86
N ASP A 532 -18.74 0.31 -2.68
CA ASP A 532 -19.12 1.20 -3.78
C ASP A 532 -17.92 1.60 -4.66
N ILE A 533 -16.71 1.66 -4.08
CA ILE A 533 -15.47 1.88 -4.83
C ILE A 533 -15.15 0.72 -5.77
N SER A 534 -15.48 -0.53 -5.41
CA SER A 534 -15.34 -1.70 -6.27
C SER A 534 -16.13 -1.55 -7.57
N GLU A 535 -17.33 -0.96 -7.51
CA GLU A 535 -18.16 -0.76 -8.70
C GLU A 535 -17.56 0.25 -9.67
N ILE A 536 -17.05 1.37 -9.15
CA ILE A 536 -16.42 2.42 -9.96
C ILE A 536 -15.07 1.93 -10.51
N LEU A 537 -14.26 1.30 -9.66
CA LEU A 537 -12.98 0.72 -10.05
C LEU A 537 -13.19 -0.38 -11.11
N GLY A 538 -14.13 -1.30 -10.88
CA GLY A 538 -14.48 -2.34 -11.83
C GLY A 538 -14.97 -1.79 -13.17
N ALA A 539 -15.82 -0.76 -13.17
CA ALA A 539 -16.27 -0.10 -14.39
C ALA A 539 -15.13 0.65 -15.12
N SER A 540 -14.18 1.20 -14.37
CA SER A 540 -12.99 1.85 -14.94
C SER A 540 -12.12 0.83 -15.69
N VAL A 541 -11.96 -0.39 -15.19
CA VAL A 541 -11.19 -1.45 -15.86
C VAL A 541 -12.00 -2.11 -16.99
N ALA A 542 -13.30 -2.31 -16.78
CA ALA A 542 -14.20 -2.99 -17.72
C ALA A 542 -14.16 -2.41 -19.13
N ARG A 543 -13.93 -1.11 -19.28
CA ARG A 543 -13.84 -0.47 -20.61
C ARG A 543 -12.74 -1.06 -21.49
N PHE A 544 -11.64 -1.52 -20.91
CA PHE A 544 -10.50 -2.04 -21.67
C PHE A 544 -10.88 -3.29 -22.46
N ALA A 545 -11.88 -4.07 -21.99
CA ALA A 545 -12.41 -5.24 -22.69
C ALA A 545 -12.99 -4.91 -24.08
N ARG A 546 -13.29 -3.64 -24.36
CA ARG A 546 -13.86 -3.18 -25.64
C ARG A 546 -12.82 -2.75 -26.67
N PHE A 547 -11.54 -2.65 -26.30
CA PHE A 547 -10.46 -2.36 -27.26
C PHE A 547 -10.20 -3.56 -28.17
N ASP A 548 -9.49 -3.32 -29.27
CA ASP A 548 -9.06 -4.37 -30.20
C ASP A 548 -8.10 -5.36 -29.53
N ASP A 549 -7.14 -4.83 -28.76
CA ASP A 549 -6.27 -5.61 -27.87
C ASP A 549 -6.46 -5.19 -26.41
N PRO A 550 -7.43 -5.79 -25.71
CA PRO A 550 -7.70 -5.48 -24.31
C PRO A 550 -6.51 -5.74 -23.39
N SER A 551 -5.73 -6.80 -23.67
CA SER A 551 -4.62 -7.22 -22.82
C SER A 551 -3.52 -6.16 -22.84
N LYS A 552 -3.16 -5.67 -24.04
CA LYS A 552 -2.21 -4.57 -24.20
C LYS A 552 -2.73 -3.26 -23.63
N ALA A 553 -3.99 -2.91 -23.91
CA ALA A 553 -4.56 -1.64 -23.44
C ALA A 553 -4.60 -1.56 -21.91
N LEU A 554 -4.97 -2.65 -21.23
CA LEU A 554 -4.95 -2.73 -19.78
C LEU A 554 -3.51 -2.73 -19.24
N PHE A 555 -2.58 -3.45 -19.87
CA PHE A 555 -1.17 -3.48 -19.48
C PHE A 555 -0.56 -2.07 -19.45
N GLU A 556 -0.79 -1.26 -20.49
CA GLU A 556 -0.28 0.12 -20.53
C GLU A 556 -0.87 0.98 -19.40
N ALA A 557 -2.14 0.79 -19.06
CA ALA A 557 -2.78 1.51 -17.95
C ALA A 557 -2.31 1.02 -16.56
N LEU A 558 -1.80 -0.20 -16.44
CA LEU A 558 -1.33 -0.77 -15.18
C LEU A 558 0.19 -0.68 -14.99
N LYS A 559 0.94 -0.20 -16.00
CA LYS A 559 2.40 -0.02 -15.91
C LYS A 559 2.74 1.10 -14.92
N SER A 560 3.59 0.82 -13.92
CA SER A 560 3.92 1.76 -12.85
C SER A 560 4.33 3.15 -13.35
N ASP A 561 5.15 3.23 -14.39
CA ASP A 561 5.62 4.51 -14.94
C ASP A 561 4.48 5.31 -15.58
N ASN A 562 3.54 4.63 -16.25
CA ASN A 562 2.36 5.26 -16.83
C ASN A 562 1.36 5.70 -15.76
N ILE A 563 1.28 4.98 -14.64
CA ILE A 563 0.49 5.40 -13.47
C ILE A 563 1.09 6.67 -12.87
N LYS A 564 2.41 6.68 -12.58
CA LYS A 564 3.11 7.88 -12.06
C LYS A 564 2.91 9.09 -12.99
N LYS A 565 3.10 8.88 -14.29
CA LYS A 565 2.88 9.91 -15.32
C LYS A 565 1.45 10.43 -15.28
N GLY A 566 0.44 9.55 -15.30
CA GLY A 566 -0.95 9.97 -15.31
C GLY A 566 -1.39 10.64 -14.00
N LEU A 567 -0.93 10.16 -12.85
CA LEU A 567 -1.19 10.81 -11.56
C LEU A 567 -0.68 12.26 -11.55
N LYS A 568 0.48 12.51 -12.18
CA LYS A 568 1.03 13.85 -12.36
C LYS A 568 0.23 14.68 -13.35
N GLU A 569 -0.06 14.14 -14.53
CA GLU A 569 -0.83 14.83 -15.58
C GLU A 569 -2.25 15.22 -15.11
N PHE A 570 -2.89 14.37 -14.32
CA PHE A 570 -4.24 14.61 -13.77
C PHE A 570 -4.21 15.38 -12.44
N LYS A 571 -3.03 15.84 -11.99
CA LYS A 571 -2.84 16.60 -10.75
C LYS A 571 -3.39 15.89 -9.51
N ILE A 572 -3.24 14.56 -9.46
CA ILE A 572 -3.63 13.71 -8.33
C ILE A 572 -2.46 13.61 -7.33
N ALA A 573 -1.24 13.38 -7.83
CA ALA A 573 -0.02 13.32 -7.02
C ALA A 573 1.23 13.65 -7.83
N ASP A 574 2.31 14.01 -7.15
CA ASP A 574 3.65 14.20 -7.74
C ASP A 574 4.73 13.60 -6.82
N GLU A 575 5.99 13.58 -7.29
CA GLU A 575 7.13 13.05 -6.53
C GLU A 575 7.49 13.92 -5.33
N ALA A 576 7.30 15.23 -5.44
CA ALA A 576 7.44 16.20 -4.35
C ALA A 576 6.06 16.68 -3.90
N LYS A 577 5.89 16.93 -2.59
CA LYS A 577 4.72 17.65 -2.11
C LYS A 577 4.81 19.06 -2.66
N ASP A 578 3.93 19.42 -3.58
CA ASP A 578 3.90 20.75 -4.18
C ASP A 578 3.80 21.79 -3.05
N MET A 579 4.86 22.60 -2.88
CA MET A 579 4.93 23.59 -1.80
C MET A 579 3.89 24.70 -1.96
N PHE A 580 3.28 24.82 -3.14
CA PHE A 580 2.26 25.81 -3.46
C PHE A 580 0.84 25.22 -3.47
N ASN A 581 0.71 23.90 -3.30
CA ASN A 581 -0.58 23.22 -3.15
C ASN A 581 -0.60 22.36 -1.86
N PRO A 582 -1.21 22.83 -0.77
CA PRO A 582 -1.23 22.10 0.50
C PRO A 582 -1.93 20.72 0.41
N ASP A 583 -2.77 20.49 -0.61
CA ASP A 583 -3.51 19.25 -0.84
C ASP A 583 -2.75 18.23 -1.73
N SER A 584 -1.51 18.54 -2.13
CA SER A 584 -0.66 17.66 -2.94
C SER A 584 -0.31 16.36 -2.20
N LYS A 585 -0.62 15.21 -2.82
CA LYS A 585 -0.21 13.88 -2.37
C LYS A 585 1.12 13.44 -2.99
N GLN A 586 1.90 12.68 -2.24
CA GLN A 586 3.06 11.94 -2.78
C GLN A 586 2.63 10.57 -3.28
N PHE A 587 3.39 9.96 -4.21
CA PHE A 587 3.05 8.62 -4.74
C PHE A 587 2.86 7.56 -3.65
N LYS A 588 3.65 7.61 -2.57
CA LYS A 588 3.52 6.69 -1.43
C LYS A 588 2.19 6.80 -0.68
N ASP A 589 1.48 7.91 -0.82
CA ASP A 589 0.23 8.21 -0.11
C ASP A 589 -1.00 7.93 -1.01
N ILE A 590 -0.78 7.51 -2.26
CA ILE A 590 -1.83 7.11 -3.20
C ILE A 590 -2.55 5.87 -2.69
N ASP A 591 -3.87 5.99 -2.56
CA ASP A 591 -4.77 4.93 -2.15
C ASP A 591 -5.60 4.38 -3.33
N ILE A 592 -6.54 3.48 -3.03
CA ILE A 592 -7.41 2.88 -4.03
C ILE A 592 -8.35 3.89 -4.73
N TYR A 593 -8.74 4.97 -4.06
CA TYR A 593 -9.62 6.00 -4.62
C TYR A 593 -8.86 6.85 -5.62
N ASP A 594 -7.64 7.26 -5.28
CA ASP A 594 -6.74 7.99 -6.18
C ASP A 594 -6.41 7.14 -7.42
N PHE A 595 -6.14 5.85 -7.21
CA PHE A 595 -5.92 4.90 -8.30
C PHE A 595 -7.16 4.73 -9.19
N THR A 596 -8.35 4.69 -8.59
CA THR A 596 -9.63 4.63 -9.33
C THR A 596 -9.85 5.90 -10.16
N HIS A 597 -9.54 7.07 -9.62
CA HIS A 597 -9.59 8.34 -10.34
C HIS A 597 -8.62 8.33 -11.53
N TYR A 598 -7.37 7.91 -11.32
CA TYR A 598 -6.41 7.72 -12.41
C TYR A 598 -6.97 6.78 -13.48
N LEU A 599 -7.46 5.59 -13.09
CA LEU A 599 -7.98 4.63 -14.05
C LEU A 599 -9.18 5.17 -14.79
N LEU A 600 -10.08 5.95 -14.19
CA LEU A 600 -11.19 6.59 -14.92
C LEU A 600 -10.74 7.53 -16.05
N MET A 601 -9.52 8.08 -15.94
CA MET A 601 -8.94 9.05 -16.87
C MET A 601 -7.91 8.45 -17.83
N ALA A 602 -7.24 7.36 -17.46
CA ALA A 602 -6.16 6.77 -18.25
C ALA A 602 -6.56 6.50 -19.71
N ASN A 603 -5.68 6.84 -20.66
CA ASN A 603 -5.93 6.66 -22.10
C ASN A 603 -7.22 7.34 -22.61
N ARG A 604 -7.62 8.45 -21.97
CA ARG A 604 -8.63 9.38 -22.46
C ARG A 604 -7.97 10.74 -22.63
N ASP A 605 -8.38 11.47 -23.66
CA ASP A 605 -8.07 12.89 -23.69
C ASP A 605 -8.74 13.56 -22.49
N PRO A 606 -8.03 14.46 -21.78
CA PRO A 606 -8.61 15.29 -20.74
C PRO A 606 -9.59 16.28 -21.37
N ASN A 607 -10.75 15.78 -21.80
CA ASN A 607 -11.84 16.60 -22.29
C ASN A 607 -12.68 16.99 -21.09
N GLU A 608 -12.54 18.25 -20.67
CA GLU A 608 -13.22 18.83 -19.52
C GLU A 608 -14.75 18.85 -19.63
N ASN A 609 -15.37 18.34 -20.71
CA ASN A 609 -16.81 18.44 -20.94
C ASN A 609 -17.61 17.12 -20.80
N ASN A 610 -17.06 16.07 -20.20
CA ASN A 610 -17.83 14.84 -19.93
C ASN A 610 -18.51 14.88 -18.53
N PRO A 611 -19.83 15.17 -18.43
CA PRO A 611 -20.52 15.30 -17.15
C PRO A 611 -20.60 13.98 -16.37
N THR A 612 -20.73 12.85 -17.06
CA THR A 612 -20.75 11.51 -16.45
C THR A 612 -19.42 11.23 -15.74
N LEU A 613 -18.30 11.51 -16.40
CA LEU A 613 -16.97 11.29 -15.84
C LEU A 613 -16.69 12.22 -14.65
N LYS A 614 -17.07 13.50 -14.76
CA LYS A 614 -16.98 14.45 -13.65
C LYS A 614 -17.74 13.98 -12.40
N ARG A 615 -18.96 13.48 -12.59
CA ARG A 615 -19.79 12.95 -11.48
C ARG A 615 -19.14 11.75 -10.82
N LEU A 616 -18.61 10.81 -11.58
CA LEU A 616 -17.92 9.63 -11.03
C LEU A 616 -16.64 10.02 -10.28
N ILE A 617 -15.84 10.95 -10.83
CA ILE A 617 -14.64 11.46 -10.14
C ILE A 617 -15.02 12.15 -8.84
N GLN A 618 -16.10 12.93 -8.83
CA GLN A 618 -16.60 13.58 -7.62
C GLN A 618 -17.05 12.54 -6.59
N ALA A 619 -17.80 11.51 -7.01
CA ALA A 619 -18.21 10.42 -6.12
C ALA A 619 -17.01 9.71 -5.49
N VAL A 620 -15.96 9.40 -6.27
CA VAL A 620 -14.73 8.79 -5.76
C VAL A 620 -14.05 9.69 -4.70
N LYS A 621 -13.97 11.00 -4.96
CA LYS A 621 -13.41 11.97 -4.00
C LYS A 621 -14.24 12.08 -2.71
N ASP A 622 -15.56 12.04 -2.84
CA ASP A 622 -16.44 12.12 -1.68
C ASP A 622 -16.33 10.85 -0.83
N MET A 623 -16.30 9.66 -1.46
CA MET A 623 -16.02 8.39 -0.78
C MET A 623 -14.65 8.38 -0.10
N GLN A 624 -13.63 8.93 -0.74
CA GLN A 624 -12.29 9.05 -0.16
C GLN A 624 -12.31 9.91 1.11
N LYS A 625 -12.95 11.08 1.05
CA LYS A 625 -13.12 11.96 2.22
C LYS A 625 -13.91 11.31 3.35
N GLU A 626 -14.96 10.57 3.01
CA GLU A 626 -15.75 9.84 4.01
C GLU A 626 -14.99 8.69 4.63
N ASN A 627 -14.18 7.98 3.84
CA ASN A 627 -13.27 6.98 4.34
C ASN A 627 -12.18 7.60 5.24
N GLU A 628 -11.62 8.76 4.90
CA GLU A 628 -10.70 9.51 5.77
C GLU A 628 -11.38 9.98 7.07
N LYS A 629 -12.67 10.32 7.05
CA LYS A 629 -13.47 10.60 8.25
C LYS A 629 -13.72 9.34 9.09
N GLY A 630 -13.86 8.17 8.46
CA GLY A 630 -13.99 6.85 9.08
C GLY A 630 -12.67 6.22 9.55
N ILE A 631 -11.53 6.64 8.98
CA ILE A 631 -10.15 6.31 9.35
C ILE A 631 -9.55 7.45 10.22
N LYS A 632 -10.37 8.06 11.09
CA LYS A 632 -9.77 8.51 12.35
C LYS A 632 -9.48 7.24 13.15
N PRO A 633 -8.33 7.11 13.83
CA PRO A 633 -8.08 5.95 14.67
C PRO A 633 -9.30 5.77 15.56
N LYS A 634 -9.72 4.52 15.75
CA LYS A 634 -10.55 4.17 16.90
C LYS A 634 -9.68 4.49 18.12
N LEU A 635 -9.68 5.77 18.52
CA LEU A 635 -8.97 6.23 19.70
C LEU A 635 -9.57 5.44 20.86
N GLU A 636 -8.70 4.86 21.68
CA GLU A 636 -9.10 4.24 22.92
C GLU A 636 -9.73 5.32 23.81
N THR A 637 -11.04 5.51 23.67
CA THR A 637 -11.84 6.25 24.64
C THR A 637 -11.50 5.66 26.00
N PRO A 638 -11.11 6.46 27.00
CA PRO A 638 -10.62 5.94 28.26
C PRO A 638 -11.57 4.88 28.80
N SER A 639 -11.07 3.68 29.10
CA SER A 639 -11.93 2.54 29.51
C SER A 639 -12.82 2.88 30.72
N GLU A 640 -12.38 3.84 31.53
CA GLU A 640 -13.08 4.38 32.70
C GLU A 640 -14.32 5.23 32.36
N TRP A 641 -14.51 5.66 31.12
CA TRP A 641 -15.72 6.36 30.68
C TRP A 641 -16.90 5.40 30.50
N GLY A 642 -16.65 4.09 30.41
CA GLY A 642 -17.69 3.07 30.31
C GLY A 642 -18.24 2.90 28.89
N HIS A 643 -19.52 2.50 28.80
CA HIS A 643 -20.16 2.19 27.52
C HIS A 643 -20.45 3.45 26.70
N ASN A 644 -20.19 3.39 25.38
CA ASN A 644 -20.54 4.45 24.43
C ASN A 644 -21.98 4.25 23.93
N TYR A 645 -22.89 5.18 24.19
CA TYR A 645 -24.24 5.17 23.64
C TYR A 645 -24.26 5.86 22.27
N SER A 646 -23.68 5.18 21.27
CA SER A 646 -23.46 5.72 19.92
C SER A 646 -24.75 6.13 19.19
N GLU A 647 -25.90 5.58 19.59
CA GLU A 647 -27.21 5.91 19.04
C GLU A 647 -27.63 7.37 19.28
N PHE A 648 -26.96 8.10 20.20
CA PHE A 648 -27.20 9.52 20.49
C PHE A 648 -26.14 10.45 19.89
N LYS A 649 -25.33 9.97 18.93
CA LYS A 649 -24.37 10.83 18.21
C LYS A 649 -25.12 11.95 17.49
N ASN A 650 -24.62 13.19 17.58
CA ASN A 650 -25.25 14.42 17.11
C ASN A 650 -26.62 14.77 17.73
N ASP A 651 -27.15 13.95 18.65
CA ASP A 651 -28.33 14.25 19.44
C ASP A 651 -27.91 14.68 20.84
N GLY A 652 -27.45 15.93 20.97
CA GLY A 652 -26.94 16.46 22.22
C GLY A 652 -27.92 16.42 23.40
N LEU A 653 -29.22 16.57 23.13
CA LEU A 653 -30.26 16.51 24.17
C LEU A 653 -30.58 15.06 24.54
N GLY A 654 -30.66 14.15 23.57
CA GLY A 654 -30.79 12.72 23.81
C GLY A 654 -29.60 12.17 24.59
N ALA A 655 -28.37 12.58 24.25
CA ALA A 655 -27.15 12.21 24.96
C ALA A 655 -27.19 12.64 26.43
N ILE A 656 -27.60 13.88 26.72
CA ILE A 656 -27.80 14.37 28.10
C ILE A 656 -28.82 13.51 28.83
N ASN A 657 -29.98 13.26 28.24
CA ASN A 657 -31.04 12.48 28.87
C ASN A 657 -30.58 11.04 29.14
N LYS A 658 -29.86 10.43 28.20
CA LYS A 658 -29.34 9.07 28.34
C LYS A 658 -28.34 8.95 29.47
N LEU A 659 -27.42 9.92 29.60
CA LEU A 659 -26.42 9.92 30.66
C LEU A 659 -27.04 10.26 32.03
N LEU A 660 -28.07 11.10 32.09
CA LEU A 660 -28.85 11.34 33.31
C LEU A 660 -29.60 10.09 33.79
N GLU A 661 -30.15 9.30 32.87
CA GLU A 661 -30.83 8.03 33.14
C GLU A 661 -29.83 6.98 33.68
N THR A 662 -28.75 6.78 32.94
CA THR A 662 -27.81 5.67 33.17
C THR A 662 -26.76 5.96 34.24
N LYS A 663 -26.44 7.24 34.45
CA LYS A 663 -25.41 7.73 35.39
C LYS A 663 -24.04 7.05 35.21
N LYS A 664 -23.71 6.66 33.98
CA LYS A 664 -22.44 6.05 33.55
C LYS A 664 -22.34 6.13 32.03
N GLY A 665 -21.16 5.83 31.48
CA GLY A 665 -20.99 5.83 30.03
C GLY A 665 -20.69 7.22 29.47
N PHE A 666 -20.64 7.27 28.15
CA PHE A 666 -20.41 8.50 27.38
C PHE A 666 -21.10 8.40 26.01
N VAL A 667 -21.12 9.52 25.29
CA VAL A 667 -21.59 9.62 23.91
C VAL A 667 -20.50 10.33 23.11
N ALA A 668 -19.87 9.60 22.20
CA ALA A 668 -18.87 10.14 21.29
C ALA A 668 -19.55 11.04 20.23
N GLY A 669 -19.04 12.25 20.02
CA GLY A 669 -19.62 13.22 19.09
C GLY A 669 -21.07 13.59 19.44
N ALA A 670 -21.38 13.75 20.72
CA ALA A 670 -22.70 14.20 21.17
C ALA A 670 -23.07 15.57 20.59
N PHE A 671 -22.08 16.42 20.36
CA PHE A 671 -22.23 17.73 19.72
C PHE A 671 -21.18 17.91 18.62
N HIS A 672 -21.44 18.84 17.71
CA HIS A 672 -20.49 19.27 16.69
C HIS A 672 -20.43 20.81 16.63
N LYS A 673 -19.22 21.38 16.54
CA LYS A 673 -19.02 22.83 16.37
C LYS A 673 -17.98 23.11 15.30
N GLU A 674 -18.34 23.96 14.34
CA GLU A 674 -17.42 24.44 13.31
C GLU A 674 -16.16 25.06 13.94
N GLY A 675 -14.98 24.59 13.51
CA GLY A 675 -13.69 25.03 14.04
C GLY A 675 -13.25 24.42 15.38
N LEU A 676 -14.03 23.51 15.97
CA LEU A 676 -13.63 22.62 17.08
C LEU A 676 -13.78 21.13 16.73
N GLY A 677 -14.71 20.79 15.85
CA GLY A 677 -15.02 19.41 15.46
C GLY A 677 -16.06 18.75 16.37
N ASP A 678 -15.97 17.44 16.53
CA ASP A 678 -16.85 16.66 17.39
C ASP A 678 -16.51 16.89 18.88
N ILE A 679 -17.55 17.00 19.70
CA ILE A 679 -17.47 17.22 21.14
C ILE A 679 -18.20 16.06 21.83
N ASP A 680 -17.47 15.35 22.69
CA ASP A 680 -17.93 14.21 23.45
C ASP A 680 -18.60 14.66 24.75
N LEU A 681 -19.61 13.88 25.16
CA LEU A 681 -20.30 14.06 26.43
C LEU A 681 -20.14 12.80 27.29
N VAL A 682 -19.54 12.95 28.47
CA VAL A 682 -19.30 11.86 29.42
C VAL A 682 -20.07 12.08 30.72
N TRP A 683 -20.57 11.01 31.33
CA TRP A 683 -21.18 11.11 32.66
C TRP A 683 -20.17 11.65 33.68
N GLY A 684 -18.99 11.03 33.72
CA GLY A 684 -17.85 11.47 34.51
C GLY A 684 -17.99 11.25 36.01
N THR A 685 -17.19 12.00 36.79
CA THR A 685 -17.14 11.84 38.25
C THR A 685 -17.24 13.18 38.99
N PRO A 686 -17.90 13.20 40.16
CA PRO A 686 -17.84 14.27 41.15
C PRO A 686 -16.42 14.74 41.48
N LYS A 687 -16.27 15.95 42.02
CA LYS A 687 -14.98 16.41 42.53
C LYS A 687 -14.68 15.72 43.86
N THR A 688 -13.50 15.10 43.99
CA THR A 688 -13.05 14.47 45.24
C THR A 688 -11.76 15.14 45.74
N LYS A 689 -11.18 14.64 46.85
CA LYS A 689 -9.86 15.11 47.32
C LYS A 689 -8.73 14.74 46.34
N ASP A 690 -8.91 13.67 45.57
CA ASP A 690 -7.90 13.08 44.70
C ASP A 690 -8.22 13.27 43.19
N SER A 691 -9.31 13.95 42.85
CA SER A 691 -9.76 14.20 41.47
C SER A 691 -10.47 15.55 41.36
N ASP A 692 -10.14 16.33 40.33
CA ASP A 692 -10.79 17.63 40.07
C ASP A 692 -12.26 17.51 39.62
N GLY A 693 -12.73 16.29 39.35
CA GLY A 693 -14.07 16.01 38.82
C GLY A 693 -14.20 16.41 37.35
N TYR A 694 -15.07 15.72 36.62
CA TYR A 694 -15.29 15.95 35.19
C TYR A 694 -16.68 15.47 34.73
N GLY A 695 -17.09 15.89 33.53
CA GLY A 695 -18.34 15.46 32.90
C GLY A 695 -19.61 16.01 33.56
N LEU A 696 -20.75 15.43 33.21
CA LEU A 696 -22.06 15.84 33.69
C LEU A 696 -22.20 15.74 35.22
N ALA A 697 -21.64 14.69 35.83
CA ALA A 697 -21.69 14.47 37.27
C ALA A 697 -21.04 15.63 38.04
N HIS A 698 -19.88 16.10 37.60
CA HIS A 698 -19.20 17.25 38.18
C HIS A 698 -20.01 18.55 38.03
N ILE A 699 -20.55 18.80 36.83
CA ILE A 699 -21.36 20.01 36.58
C ILE A 699 -22.59 20.04 37.47
N LEU A 700 -23.31 18.91 37.59
CA LEU A 700 -24.49 18.78 38.43
C LEU A 700 -24.14 19.00 39.90
N GLU A 701 -23.15 18.31 40.44
CA GLU A 701 -22.74 18.42 41.84
C GLU A 701 -22.31 19.84 42.19
N ARG A 702 -21.48 20.47 41.34
CA ARG A 702 -21.01 21.83 41.55
C ARG A 702 -22.17 22.84 41.55
N ARG A 703 -23.18 22.64 40.70
CA ARG A 703 -24.36 23.52 40.65
C ARG A 703 -25.28 23.32 41.85
N ILE A 704 -25.52 22.08 42.25
CA ILE A 704 -26.30 21.77 43.46
C ILE A 704 -25.62 22.39 44.69
N SER A 705 -24.32 22.18 44.87
CA SER A 705 -23.56 22.72 46.00
C SER A 705 -23.58 24.25 46.05
N ASN A 706 -23.45 24.92 44.90
CA ASN A 706 -23.47 26.38 44.82
C ASN A 706 -24.81 26.97 45.23
N GLU A 707 -25.93 26.38 44.79
CA GLU A 707 -27.26 26.88 45.12
C GLU A 707 -27.67 26.52 46.56
N MET A 708 -27.27 25.36 47.06
CA MET A 708 -27.46 25.02 48.47
C MET A 708 -26.73 25.99 49.40
N LYS A 709 -25.52 26.45 49.04
CA LYS A 709 -24.79 27.50 49.78
C LYS A 709 -25.51 28.86 49.77
N LYS A 710 -26.39 29.10 48.80
CA LYS A 710 -27.26 30.29 48.72
C LYS A 710 -28.59 30.10 49.45
N GLY A 711 -28.81 28.95 50.09
CA GLY A 711 -29.99 28.68 50.92
C GLY A 711 -31.14 27.95 50.22
N LEU A 712 -30.96 27.45 48.99
CA LEU A 712 -31.99 26.64 48.32
C LEU A 712 -32.11 25.24 48.95
N SER A 713 -33.31 24.66 48.90
CA SER A 713 -33.50 23.26 49.28
C SER A 713 -32.82 22.31 48.30
N GLU A 714 -32.51 21.10 48.73
CA GLU A 714 -31.84 20.11 47.88
C GLU A 714 -32.62 19.78 46.60
N ALA A 715 -33.96 19.76 46.68
CA ALA A 715 -34.83 19.49 45.53
C ALA A 715 -34.76 20.64 44.50
N GLU A 716 -34.87 21.89 44.96
CA GLU A 716 -34.78 23.07 44.10
C GLU A 716 -33.38 23.20 43.47
N ALA A 717 -32.33 22.91 44.24
CA ALA A 717 -30.95 22.94 43.75
C ALA A 717 -30.68 21.87 42.68
N LYS A 718 -31.28 20.67 42.82
CA LYS A 718 -31.23 19.60 41.81
C LYS A 718 -31.98 19.99 40.54
N GLU A 719 -33.16 20.57 40.66
CA GLU A 719 -33.94 21.04 39.51
C GLU A 719 -33.20 22.15 38.75
N TYR A 720 -32.62 23.10 39.48
CA TYR A 720 -31.78 24.14 38.89
C TYR A 720 -30.59 23.54 38.12
N ALA A 721 -29.86 22.60 38.71
CA ALA A 721 -28.72 21.96 38.06
C ALA A 721 -29.11 21.19 36.79
N LEU A 722 -30.27 20.52 36.78
CA LEU A 722 -30.80 19.85 35.58
C LEU A 722 -31.12 20.84 34.47
N ASN A 723 -31.73 21.98 34.79
CA ASN A 723 -32.01 23.04 33.82
C ASN A 723 -30.72 23.64 33.24
N ILE A 724 -29.67 23.76 34.04
CA ILE A 724 -28.34 24.19 33.58
C ILE A 724 -27.77 23.19 32.56
N VAL A 725 -27.74 21.90 32.88
CA VAL A 725 -27.19 20.87 31.97
C VAL A 725 -27.98 20.83 30.66
N LYS A 726 -29.32 20.91 30.73
CA LYS A 726 -30.19 20.95 29.53
C LYS A 726 -30.00 22.20 28.66
N SER A 727 -29.30 23.22 29.14
CA SER A 727 -28.97 24.42 28.35
C SER A 727 -27.63 24.33 27.60
N ILE A 728 -26.81 23.31 27.88
CA ILE A 728 -25.53 23.07 27.17
C ILE A 728 -25.70 22.99 25.65
N PRO A 729 -26.70 22.28 25.09
CA PRO A 729 -26.90 22.22 23.64
C PRO A 729 -27.04 23.61 23.01
N GLU A 730 -27.79 24.52 23.65
CA GLU A 730 -27.96 25.88 23.17
C GLU A 730 -26.65 26.67 23.15
N VAL A 731 -25.84 26.53 24.21
CA VAL A 731 -24.55 27.24 24.31
C VAL A 731 -23.60 26.74 23.24
N LEU A 732 -23.56 25.44 22.97
CA LEU A 732 -22.69 24.88 21.93
C LEU A 732 -23.20 25.26 20.53
N GLU A 733 -24.51 25.19 20.28
CA GLU A 733 -25.08 25.54 18.97
C GLU A 733 -24.86 27.03 18.64
N LYS A 734 -25.27 27.93 19.53
CA LYS A 734 -25.32 29.39 19.27
C LYS A 734 -24.09 30.16 19.75
N GLY A 735 -23.27 29.57 20.61
CA GLY A 735 -22.14 30.25 21.21
C GLY A 735 -20.93 30.40 20.31
N THR A 736 -19.99 31.24 20.74
CA THR A 736 -18.73 31.52 20.05
C THR A 736 -17.58 30.86 20.80
N LYS A 737 -16.66 30.21 20.07
CA LYS A 737 -15.48 29.59 20.67
C LYS A 737 -14.47 30.64 21.14
N GLY A 738 -13.80 30.37 22.24
CA GLY A 738 -12.72 31.19 22.78
C GLY A 738 -11.65 30.34 23.46
N THR A 739 -10.53 30.97 23.79
CA THR A 739 -9.43 30.36 24.52
C THR A 739 -8.92 31.36 25.55
N ASP A 740 -8.74 30.93 26.80
CA ASP A 740 -8.24 31.81 27.84
C ASP A 740 -6.70 31.91 27.83
N SER A 741 -6.16 32.78 28.69
CA SER A 741 -4.72 32.98 28.81
C SER A 741 -3.93 31.75 29.30
N LEU A 742 -4.64 30.70 29.75
CA LEU A 742 -4.06 29.42 30.18
C LEU A 742 -4.22 28.34 29.10
N GLY A 743 -4.70 28.69 27.91
CA GLY A 743 -4.90 27.77 26.79
C GLY A 743 -6.18 26.92 26.89
N ARG A 744 -7.06 27.18 27.86
CA ARG A 744 -8.31 26.40 28.04
C ARG A 744 -9.35 26.88 27.04
N VAL A 745 -9.95 25.93 26.33
CA VAL A 745 -10.94 26.20 25.29
C VAL A 745 -12.35 26.23 25.89
N PHE A 746 -13.17 27.15 25.41
CA PHE A 746 -14.54 27.30 25.86
C PHE A 746 -15.48 27.77 24.75
N VAL A 747 -16.78 27.66 24.98
CA VAL A 747 -17.84 28.23 24.14
C VAL A 747 -18.71 29.14 24.99
N ASP A 748 -18.83 30.41 24.58
CA ASP A 748 -19.60 31.44 25.26
C ASP A 748 -20.89 31.77 24.52
N TYR A 749 -22.00 31.83 25.25
CA TYR A 749 -23.27 32.32 24.75
C TYR A 749 -24.01 33.12 25.84
N GLY A 750 -24.11 34.44 25.65
CA GLY A 750 -24.67 35.34 26.66
C GLY A 750 -23.83 35.34 27.95
N ASN A 751 -24.47 35.08 29.09
CA ASN A 751 -23.79 34.94 30.38
C ASN A 751 -23.37 33.49 30.71
N LYS A 752 -23.45 32.58 29.74
CA LYS A 752 -23.18 31.15 29.89
C LYS A 752 -21.86 30.79 29.21
N ARG A 753 -21.05 29.95 29.86
CA ARG A 753 -19.84 29.35 29.28
C ARG A 753 -19.83 27.84 29.47
N VAL A 754 -19.52 27.11 28.40
CA VAL A 754 -19.18 25.69 28.44
C VAL A 754 -17.67 25.55 28.27
N GLY A 755 -16.99 25.00 29.27
CA GLY A 755 -15.56 24.71 29.21
C GLY A 755 -15.29 23.35 28.58
N LEU A 756 -14.32 23.29 27.67
CA LEU A 756 -13.91 22.10 26.94
C LEU A 756 -12.49 21.72 27.32
N ASN A 757 -12.25 20.43 27.49
CA ASN A 757 -10.93 19.88 27.77
C ASN A 757 -10.54 18.87 26.69
N ASN A 758 -9.28 18.88 26.28
CA ASN A 758 -8.67 17.96 25.33
C ASN A 758 -7.51 17.16 25.95
N GLU A 759 -7.40 17.12 27.28
CA GLU A 759 -6.41 16.34 28.00
C GLU A 759 -7.06 15.42 29.05
N TRP A 760 -6.53 14.20 29.16
CA TRP A 760 -6.99 13.15 30.06
C TRP A 760 -5.77 12.43 30.68
N LYS A 761 -5.61 12.47 32.01
CA LYS A 761 -4.45 11.88 32.73
C LYS A 761 -3.07 12.26 32.14
N ASN A 762 -2.91 13.53 31.72
CA ASN A 762 -1.72 14.08 31.04
C ASN A 762 -1.45 13.53 29.63
N GLU A 763 -2.44 12.84 29.03
CA GLU A 763 -2.44 12.46 27.62
C GLU A 763 -3.42 13.34 26.84
N LYS A 764 -3.06 13.75 25.63
CA LYS A 764 -3.94 14.54 24.78
C LYS A 764 -5.02 13.64 24.18
N LEU A 765 -6.28 14.01 24.39
CA LEU A 765 -7.44 13.49 23.68
C LEU A 765 -7.48 14.05 22.25
N GLU A 766 -6.44 13.79 21.47
CA GLU A 766 -6.15 14.34 20.13
C GLU A 766 -7.28 15.21 19.51
N ASN A 767 -8.27 14.55 18.88
CA ASN A 767 -9.35 15.15 18.08
C ASN A 767 -10.71 15.21 18.80
N HIS A 768 -10.72 15.06 20.13
CA HIS A 768 -11.94 15.01 20.94
C HIS A 768 -11.94 16.13 21.98
N TRP A 769 -13.02 16.90 22.01
CA TRP A 769 -13.29 17.84 23.10
C TRP A 769 -14.27 17.20 24.07
N VAL A 770 -13.97 17.21 25.36
CA VAL A 770 -14.89 16.74 26.40
C VAL A 770 -15.45 17.94 27.15
N ILE A 771 -16.77 17.96 27.33
CA ILE A 771 -17.41 18.94 28.21
C ILE A 771 -16.95 18.72 29.64
N SER A 772 -16.21 19.69 30.17
CA SER A 772 -15.55 19.61 31.47
C SER A 772 -16.17 20.52 32.52
N SER A 773 -16.75 21.65 32.11
CA SER A 773 -17.36 22.60 33.03
C SER A 773 -18.48 23.41 32.38
N TYR A 774 -19.30 24.00 33.24
CA TYR A 774 -20.26 25.01 32.86
C TYR A 774 -20.11 26.17 33.86
N GLU A 775 -20.11 27.42 33.39
CA GLU A 775 -19.94 28.65 34.18
C GLU A 775 -21.03 29.68 33.82
N LEU A 776 -21.48 30.42 34.82
CA LEU A 776 -22.34 31.59 34.64
C LEU A 776 -21.55 32.82 35.10
N TYR A 777 -21.50 33.87 34.29
CA TYR A 777 -20.79 35.10 34.63
C TYR A 777 -21.75 36.25 34.96
N ASP A 778 -21.37 37.06 35.95
CA ASP A 778 -21.96 38.39 36.17
C ASP A 778 -21.41 39.33 35.10
N THR A 779 -22.22 39.70 34.12
CA THR A 779 -21.86 40.65 33.05
C THR A 779 -21.45 42.03 33.59
N GLU A 780 -21.88 42.41 34.80
CA GLU A 780 -21.55 43.70 35.42
C GLU A 780 -20.15 43.77 36.05
N LYS A 781 -19.60 42.65 36.53
CA LYS A 781 -18.28 42.66 37.21
C LYS A 781 -17.07 42.68 36.26
N GLN A 782 -17.28 42.44 34.96
CA GLN A 782 -16.22 42.46 33.96
C GLN A 782 -16.01 43.82 33.30
N ALA A 783 -17.01 44.71 33.29
CA ALA A 783 -16.82 46.11 32.89
C ALA A 783 -15.76 46.82 33.76
N LEU A 784 -15.52 46.34 34.99
CA LEU A 784 -14.54 46.86 35.94
C LEU A 784 -13.16 46.17 35.90
N ARG A 785 -12.99 45.07 35.16
CA ARG A 785 -11.68 44.39 34.99
C ARG A 785 -10.99 44.67 33.65
N SER A 786 -11.63 45.45 32.79
CA SER A 786 -11.07 45.89 31.52
C SER A 786 -10.50 47.30 31.66
N THR A 787 -9.18 47.42 31.82
CA THR A 787 -8.26 48.37 31.17
C THR A 787 -6.89 48.38 31.89
N PRO A 788 -5.76 48.75 31.24
CA PRO A 788 -5.57 49.16 29.84
C PRO A 788 -4.47 48.36 29.10
N GLN A 789 -4.75 47.89 27.89
CA GLN A 789 -3.67 47.60 26.94
C GLN A 789 -3.15 48.92 26.37
N ALA A 790 -1.82 49.02 26.40
CA ALA A 790 -1.05 50.17 26.01
C ALA A 790 -1.32 50.56 24.55
N ILE A 791 -1.71 51.83 24.37
CA ILE A 791 -1.48 52.59 23.15
C ILE A 791 0.03 52.80 23.06
N THR A 792 0.69 52.12 22.11
CA THR A 792 2.04 52.47 21.68
C THR A 792 2.05 52.85 20.22
N LYS A 793 2.03 54.16 20.00
CA LYS A 793 2.78 54.93 19.01
C LYS A 793 2.91 54.34 17.60
N GLU A 794 2.01 54.76 16.70
CA GLU A 794 2.42 55.10 15.34
C GLU A 794 2.60 56.62 15.24
N LYS A 795 3.84 57.04 14.98
CA LYS A 795 4.19 58.39 14.57
C LYS A 795 4.11 58.47 13.05
N ALA A 796 3.39 59.49 12.59
CA ALA A 796 3.13 59.92 11.23
C ALA A 796 4.34 60.07 10.30
N PHE A 797 4.10 59.86 9.00
CA PHE A 797 4.47 60.65 7.79
C PHE A 797 3.74 59.94 6.63
N ASN A 798 2.93 60.49 5.71
CA ASN A 798 2.64 61.83 5.21
C ASN A 798 1.22 61.80 4.57
N SER A 799 0.45 62.87 4.78
CA SER A 799 -0.20 63.68 3.73
C SER A 799 -1.47 64.33 4.31
N LEU A 800 -1.40 65.65 4.44
CA LEU A 800 -2.44 66.54 4.93
C LEU A 800 -3.03 67.33 3.75
N ASN A 801 -4.32 67.68 3.92
CA ASN A 801 -5.12 68.70 3.22
C ASN A 801 -5.86 68.22 1.97
N SER A 802 -7.12 68.60 1.70
CA SER A 802 -8.21 69.25 2.46
C SER A 802 -9.49 69.19 1.60
N VAL A 803 -10.65 68.95 2.21
CA VAL A 803 -11.93 69.73 2.12
C VAL A 803 -12.03 70.66 0.87
N GLU A 804 -12.97 70.57 -0.09
CA GLU A 804 -14.46 70.62 -0.06
C GLU A 804 -15.04 70.47 -1.52
N PRO A 805 -16.35 70.68 -1.87
CA PRO A 805 -17.09 69.82 -2.81
C PRO A 805 -17.67 70.51 -4.08
N ASN A 806 -18.36 69.70 -4.91
CA ASN A 806 -19.46 70.05 -5.85
C ASN A 806 -19.07 70.51 -7.29
N PRO A 807 -20.01 70.59 -8.26
CA PRO A 807 -20.78 69.54 -8.96
C PRO A 807 -20.56 69.57 -10.50
N ASN A 808 -20.97 68.54 -11.25
CA ASN A 808 -21.89 68.68 -12.40
C ASN A 808 -22.12 67.41 -13.23
N THR A 809 -23.36 67.37 -13.70
CA THR A 809 -24.06 66.49 -14.63
C THR A 809 -23.47 66.31 -16.03
N LYS A 810 -23.75 65.11 -16.58
CA LYS A 810 -24.04 64.73 -17.99
C LYS A 810 -22.96 64.94 -19.06
N ASN A 811 -22.54 63.83 -19.67
CA ASN A 811 -23.02 63.39 -20.98
C ASN A 811 -22.96 61.86 -21.10
#